data_AF-A0A1R4FEX4-F1
#
_entry.id   AF-A0A1R4FEX4-F1
#
_cell.length_a   1.000
_cell.length_b   1.000
_cell.length_c   1.000
_cell.angle_alpha   90.00
_cell.angle_beta   90.00
_cell.angle_gamma   90.00
#
_symmetry.space_group_name_H-M   'P 1'
#
loop_
_entity.id
_entity.type
_entity.pdbx_description
1 polymer ?
#
loop_
_entity_poly.entity_id
_entity_poly.type
_entity_poly.pdbx_seq_one_letter_code
_entity_poly.pdbx_strand_id
1 'polypeptide(L)'
;MQLMGGAALHDGNIAEMKTGEGKTLVATLAAYLNAIPGKGVHVVTVNDFLASYQSDLMGRVFRALGMSTGCIVSGLTPPQRREQYAADITYGTNNEFGFDYLRDNMAPSVEACVQREHYYAIVDEVDSILIDEARTPLIISGPASGDVNRWYVEFSKLAKRLKEGRDYEVDEKKRTIGILEPGIDRVEDALGIDNLYEQANTPLISFLNNAIKAKALFARDKQYVVQNGEVMIVDEHTGRILAGRRYNEGLHQAIEAKEGVKIKAENQTLATVTLQNYFLMYDKLSGMTGTAETEAAEFQSTYELGVIPIPTNRSMQRLDQPDLVYKNEKVKFDQVVEDIVDRFDVGQPVLVGTTSVEKSEYLSKLLARRGVKHEVLNAKNHAREAAIIAQAGRKGAVTVATNMAGRGTDIMLGGNAEFIAVAEMTALGLDPEENAEEYEAKWPEVLEQVKAAVKEEAEEVAELGGLYVLGTERHESRRIDNQLRGRSGRQGDPGESRFYLSMTDDLMRLFNTSAARAIMDNDNTPDDLALESRIVSGAIRKAQTQVESRNAEIRKNVKKYDDVLNEQREAIYKDRRAILEGDDLAERVQTFIDGAVEDIVTQHTAAGDPDDWDVESLETDLKQLFPMTVTIEEIIEEHGASHVSSQDVVEEVRADAHLAYEKREETLGEEATRELERRVVLQVIDRKWRDHLYEMDSLKDGIGLRAMAQRNPLVEYQREGYEMYQQMLGGIREEAVGFLMNLDVQVSEVEDGEGGTKRQIRVQAKGLEQSANQKLNYSAADDQGNVQVTDDQGRVNAGATRAAIRREMSQGTASAFAEARGEAPAAASTAASAKPASRPAPKGGAKKHSASKKSKSGNPAKTGAAGGRSAADLAREQSRANAAKKTQVGTFGQQTKPKPKESGSGQKD
;
A
#
# COMPACT_ATOMS: atom_id res chain seq x y z
N MET A 1 -20.76 11.96 27.04
CA MET A 1 -19.76 11.08 26.40
C MET A 1 -19.91 11.11 24.87
N GLN A 2 -20.99 10.55 24.29
CA GLN A 2 -21.15 10.48 22.82
C GLN A 2 -21.08 11.84 22.11
N LEU A 3 -21.66 12.91 22.70
CA LEU A 3 -21.53 14.28 22.19
C LEU A 3 -20.07 14.78 22.17
N MET A 4 -19.24 14.37 23.13
CA MET A 4 -17.81 14.72 23.15
C MET A 4 -17.07 14.01 22.02
N GLY A 5 -17.40 12.74 21.77
CA GLY A 5 -16.88 11.99 20.61
C GLY A 5 -17.27 12.66 19.29
N GLY A 6 -18.53 13.08 19.16
CA GLY A 6 -19.01 13.77 17.95
C GLY A 6 -18.30 15.11 17.71
N ALA A 7 -18.04 15.87 18.78
CA ALA A 7 -17.24 17.09 18.69
C ALA A 7 -15.79 16.81 18.29
N ALA A 8 -15.15 15.81 18.91
CA ALA A 8 -13.79 15.39 18.56
C ALA A 8 -13.66 14.99 17.09
N LEU A 9 -14.62 14.23 16.56
CA LEU A 9 -14.67 13.87 15.14
C LEU A 9 -14.81 15.12 14.27
N HIS A 10 -15.76 16.01 14.58
CA HIS A 10 -15.96 17.24 13.80
C HIS A 10 -14.71 18.12 13.74
N ASP A 11 -13.93 18.18 14.82
CA ASP A 11 -12.67 18.94 14.91
C ASP A 11 -11.49 18.28 14.18
N GLY A 12 -11.71 17.14 13.50
CA GLY A 12 -10.66 16.44 12.75
C GLY A 12 -9.72 15.62 13.62
N ASN A 13 -10.23 15.06 14.73
CA ASN A 13 -9.44 14.21 15.63
C ASN A 13 -9.94 12.76 15.63
N ILE A 14 -9.13 11.88 16.23
CA ILE A 14 -9.51 10.52 16.54
C ILE A 14 -10.20 10.48 17.90
N ALA A 15 -11.46 10.05 17.93
CA ALA A 15 -12.19 9.79 19.16
C ALA A 15 -11.89 8.36 19.65
N GLU A 16 -11.08 8.21 20.70
CA GLU A 16 -10.88 6.90 21.31
C GLU A 16 -12.05 6.59 22.26
N MET A 17 -12.91 5.67 21.81
CA MET A 17 -14.10 5.22 22.50
C MET A 17 -14.10 3.70 22.61
N LYS A 18 -14.17 3.18 23.84
CA LYS A 18 -14.18 1.72 24.09
C LYS A 18 -15.36 1.04 23.38
N THR A 19 -15.20 -0.24 23.07
CA THR A 19 -16.22 -1.02 22.34
C THR A 19 -17.54 -1.05 23.12
N GLY A 20 -18.67 -0.91 22.42
CA GLY A 20 -20.01 -0.83 23.04
C GLY A 20 -20.40 0.56 23.56
N GLU A 21 -19.61 1.61 23.34
CA GLU A 21 -19.95 3.00 23.67
C GLU A 21 -20.81 3.69 22.58
N GLY A 22 -21.16 2.96 21.52
CA GLY A 22 -22.01 3.45 20.43
C GLY A 22 -21.27 4.28 19.37
N LYS A 23 -20.08 3.84 18.94
CA LYS A 23 -19.24 4.51 17.93
C LYS A 23 -20.04 4.87 16.67
N THR A 24 -20.81 3.92 16.14
CA THR A 24 -21.65 4.09 14.94
C THR A 24 -22.63 5.26 15.08
N LEU A 25 -23.28 5.41 16.24
CA LEU A 25 -24.18 6.53 16.50
C LEU A 25 -23.42 7.86 16.64
N VAL A 26 -22.24 7.86 17.25
CA VAL A 26 -21.41 9.06 17.42
C VAL A 26 -21.00 9.67 16.08
N ALA A 27 -20.68 8.83 15.09
CA ALA A 27 -20.33 9.30 13.75
C ALA A 27 -21.45 10.13 13.09
N THR A 28 -22.72 9.82 13.38
CA THR A 28 -23.87 10.55 12.79
C THR A 28 -23.86 12.03 13.11
N LEU A 29 -23.39 12.42 14.30
CA LEU A 29 -23.36 13.82 14.74
C LEU A 29 -22.41 14.65 13.87
N ALA A 30 -21.19 14.15 13.67
CA ALA A 30 -20.18 14.81 12.87
C ALA A 30 -20.49 14.69 11.38
N ALA A 31 -21.02 13.56 10.92
CA ALA A 31 -21.41 13.36 9.53
C ALA A 31 -22.54 14.32 9.12
N TYR A 32 -23.60 14.41 9.92
CA TYR A 32 -24.71 15.33 9.67
C TYR A 32 -24.22 16.78 9.56
N LEU A 33 -23.48 17.27 10.56
CA LEU A 33 -23.01 18.65 10.59
C LEU A 33 -22.15 19.01 9.36
N ASN A 34 -21.28 18.08 8.93
CA ASN A 34 -20.40 18.28 7.78
C ASN A 34 -21.06 17.97 6.43
N ALA A 35 -22.24 17.35 6.41
CA ALA A 35 -23.00 17.14 5.18
C ALA A 35 -23.83 18.38 4.78
N ILE A 36 -24.11 19.30 5.71
CA ILE A 36 -24.90 20.54 5.46
C ILE A 36 -24.40 21.36 4.27
N PRO A 37 -23.08 21.53 4.02
CA PRO A 37 -22.58 22.25 2.85
C PRO A 37 -22.90 21.59 1.48
N GLY A 38 -23.42 20.35 1.46
CA GLY A 38 -23.74 19.62 0.22
C GLY A 38 -22.52 19.06 -0.53
N LYS A 39 -21.33 19.12 0.09
CA LYS A 39 -20.06 18.64 -0.48
C LYS A 39 -19.84 17.14 -0.33
N GLY A 40 -20.57 16.53 0.61
CA GLY A 40 -20.48 15.10 0.89
C GLY A 40 -19.62 14.68 2.06
N VAL A 41 -20.03 13.61 2.73
CA VAL A 41 -19.25 12.97 3.79
C VAL A 41 -19.07 11.49 3.49
N HIS A 42 -17.83 11.00 3.55
CA HIS A 42 -17.53 9.59 3.43
C HIS A 42 -17.35 8.96 4.81
N VAL A 43 -18.13 7.92 5.11
CA VAL A 43 -17.98 7.10 6.33
C VAL A 43 -17.37 5.77 5.93
N VAL A 44 -16.13 5.56 6.35
CA VAL A 44 -15.34 4.40 5.96
C VAL A 44 -15.43 3.33 7.04
N THR A 45 -15.75 2.10 6.63
CA THR A 45 -15.82 0.92 7.49
C THR A 45 -14.86 -0.16 7.01
N VAL A 46 -14.69 -1.21 7.81
CA VAL A 46 -13.70 -2.27 7.55
C VAL A 46 -14.16 -3.25 6.46
N ASN A 47 -15.48 -3.42 6.25
CA ASN A 47 -16.01 -4.30 5.21
C ASN A 47 -17.41 -3.89 4.71
N ASP A 48 -17.78 -4.43 3.55
CA ASP A 48 -19.04 -4.13 2.86
C ASP A 48 -20.27 -4.43 3.71
N PHE A 49 -20.24 -5.50 4.52
CA PHE A 49 -21.37 -5.83 5.39
C PHE A 49 -21.62 -4.73 6.44
N LEU A 50 -20.56 -4.23 7.07
CA LEU A 50 -20.68 -3.12 8.02
C LEU A 50 -21.08 -1.83 7.31
N ALA A 51 -20.55 -1.56 6.12
CA ALA A 51 -20.94 -0.39 5.33
C ALA A 51 -22.45 -0.39 5.07
N SER A 52 -23.00 -1.48 4.53
CA SER A 52 -24.44 -1.61 4.24
C SER A 52 -25.30 -1.59 5.50
N TYR A 53 -24.91 -2.36 6.52
CA TYR A 53 -25.66 -2.41 7.77
C TYR A 53 -25.71 -1.04 8.47
N GLN A 54 -24.57 -0.36 8.58
CA GLN A 54 -24.50 0.96 9.22
C GLN A 54 -25.20 2.03 8.39
N SER A 55 -25.09 2.00 7.05
CA SER A 55 -25.80 2.94 6.18
C SER A 55 -27.30 2.82 6.31
N ASP A 56 -27.83 1.60 6.41
CA ASP A 56 -29.27 1.37 6.53
C ASP A 56 -29.78 1.79 7.91
N LEU A 57 -29.05 1.43 8.96
CA LEU A 57 -29.40 1.70 10.35
C LEU A 57 -29.31 3.20 10.67
N MET A 58 -28.17 3.84 10.40
CA MET A 58 -27.96 5.26 10.67
C MET A 58 -28.62 6.16 9.62
N GLY A 59 -28.83 5.65 8.40
CA GLY A 59 -29.61 6.33 7.36
C GLY A 59 -31.02 6.70 7.81
N ARG A 60 -31.59 6.00 8.79
CA ARG A 60 -32.88 6.38 9.41
C ARG A 60 -32.82 7.77 10.05
N VAL A 61 -31.71 8.09 10.72
CA VAL A 61 -31.49 9.40 11.35
C VAL A 61 -31.33 10.47 10.28
N PHE A 62 -30.49 10.21 9.27
CA PHE A 62 -30.26 11.17 8.17
C PHE A 62 -31.54 11.45 7.37
N ARG A 63 -32.31 10.41 7.01
CA ARG A 63 -33.60 10.56 6.31
C ARG A 63 -34.60 11.37 7.12
N ALA A 64 -34.67 11.14 8.44
CA ALA A 64 -35.53 11.92 9.33
C ALA A 64 -35.15 13.41 9.37
N LEU A 65 -33.88 13.73 9.12
CA LEU A 65 -33.34 15.09 9.04
C LEU A 65 -33.29 15.65 7.61
N GLY A 66 -33.84 14.92 6.62
CA GLY A 66 -33.90 15.36 5.22
C GLY A 66 -32.63 15.14 4.41
N MET A 67 -31.68 14.34 4.89
CA MET A 67 -30.46 13.97 4.17
C MET A 67 -30.58 12.58 3.52
N SER A 68 -29.89 12.43 2.40
CA SER A 68 -29.73 11.18 1.66
C SER A 68 -28.53 10.38 2.16
N THR A 69 -28.59 9.06 2.03
CA THR A 69 -27.51 8.15 2.42
C THR A 69 -27.26 7.16 1.28
N GLY A 70 -26.01 7.08 0.82
CA GLY A 70 -25.56 6.11 -0.15
C GLY A 70 -24.64 5.06 0.46
N CYS A 71 -24.48 3.92 -0.21
CA CYS A 71 -23.57 2.86 0.19
C CYS A 71 -22.83 2.28 -1.02
N ILE A 72 -21.50 2.28 -0.95
CA ILE A 72 -20.62 1.67 -1.94
C ILE A 72 -20.21 0.28 -1.45
N VAL A 73 -20.54 -0.72 -2.25
CA VAL A 73 -20.15 -2.12 -2.05
C VAL A 73 -19.60 -2.71 -3.34
N SER A 74 -18.94 -3.85 -3.23
CA SER A 74 -18.41 -4.57 -4.38
C SER A 74 -19.53 -5.01 -5.35
N GLY A 75 -19.23 -5.02 -6.65
CA GLY A 75 -20.16 -5.42 -7.71
C GLY A 75 -21.11 -4.35 -8.24
N LEU A 76 -21.14 -3.14 -7.64
CA LEU A 76 -21.90 -2.01 -8.21
C LEU A 76 -21.31 -1.53 -9.53
N THR A 77 -22.18 -1.24 -10.49
CA THR A 77 -21.81 -0.64 -11.79
C THR A 77 -21.44 0.84 -11.63
N PRO A 78 -20.66 1.44 -12.54
CA PRO A 78 -20.27 2.86 -12.43
C PRO A 78 -21.46 3.83 -12.32
N PRO A 79 -22.57 3.70 -13.07
CA PRO A 79 -23.73 4.56 -12.89
C PRO A 79 -24.37 4.44 -11.50
N GLN A 80 -24.47 3.22 -10.97
CA GLN A 80 -24.97 2.99 -9.60
C GLN A 80 -24.05 3.65 -8.57
N ARG A 81 -22.72 3.49 -8.70
CA ARG A 81 -21.76 4.13 -7.79
C ARG A 81 -21.93 5.65 -7.78
N ARG A 82 -22.08 6.27 -8.96
CA ARG A 82 -22.30 7.71 -9.06
C ARG A 82 -23.54 8.19 -8.31
N GLU A 83 -24.64 7.44 -8.39
CA GLU A 83 -25.85 7.73 -7.61
C GLU A 83 -25.58 7.65 -6.10
N GLN A 84 -24.82 6.65 -5.65
CA GLN A 84 -24.46 6.49 -4.23
C GLN A 84 -23.50 7.59 -3.72
N TYR A 85 -22.54 8.04 -4.55
CA TYR A 85 -21.65 9.16 -4.23
C TYR A 85 -22.36 10.51 -4.25
N ALA A 86 -23.46 10.65 -5.01
CA ALA A 86 -24.24 11.87 -5.05
C ALA A 86 -25.04 12.15 -3.77
N ALA A 87 -25.20 11.15 -2.89
CA ALA A 87 -25.87 11.30 -1.60
C ALA A 87 -25.12 12.27 -0.66
N ASP A 88 -25.77 12.77 0.39
CA ASP A 88 -25.16 13.68 1.36
C ASP A 88 -24.10 12.96 2.22
N ILE A 89 -24.39 11.71 2.60
CA ILE A 89 -23.46 10.82 3.31
C ILE A 89 -23.31 9.53 2.51
N THR A 90 -22.08 9.09 2.27
CA THR A 90 -21.78 7.84 1.56
C THR A 90 -20.97 6.91 2.47
N TYR A 91 -21.50 5.72 2.71
CA TYR A 91 -20.78 4.64 3.43
C TYR A 91 -20.03 3.76 2.44
N GLY A 92 -18.92 3.17 2.86
CA GLY A 92 -18.16 2.23 2.05
C GLY A 92 -16.94 1.70 2.78
N THR A 93 -16.09 0.98 2.06
CA THR A 93 -14.79 0.50 2.55
C THR A 93 -13.66 1.34 1.98
N ASN A 94 -12.52 1.35 2.67
CA ASN A 94 -11.30 2.01 2.19
C ASN A 94 -10.89 1.51 0.80
N ASN A 95 -11.04 0.21 0.55
CA ASN A 95 -10.73 -0.44 -0.71
C ASN A 95 -11.64 0.07 -1.83
N GLU A 96 -12.96 0.07 -1.62
CA GLU A 96 -13.91 0.52 -2.64
C GLU A 96 -13.72 2.02 -2.95
N PHE A 97 -13.58 2.86 -1.93
CA PHE A 97 -13.31 4.29 -2.10
C PHE A 97 -11.97 4.55 -2.82
N GLY A 98 -10.91 3.86 -2.42
CA GLY A 98 -9.60 4.04 -3.04
C GLY A 98 -9.52 3.49 -4.46
N PHE A 99 -10.18 2.37 -4.77
CA PHE A 99 -10.25 1.87 -6.14
C PHE A 99 -11.14 2.71 -7.05
N ASP A 100 -12.22 3.30 -6.54
CA ASP A 100 -13.00 4.27 -7.31
C ASP A 100 -12.17 5.52 -7.62
N TYR A 101 -11.36 6.01 -6.68
CA TYR A 101 -10.40 7.09 -6.95
C TYR A 101 -9.40 6.70 -8.05
N LEU A 102 -8.82 5.50 -8.00
CA LEU A 102 -7.90 5.04 -9.03
C LEU A 102 -8.60 4.87 -10.39
N ARG A 103 -9.84 4.37 -10.41
CA ARG A 103 -10.66 4.23 -11.63
C ARG A 103 -11.02 5.58 -12.24
N ASP A 104 -11.40 6.56 -11.43
CA ASP A 104 -11.73 7.91 -11.89
C ASP A 104 -10.53 8.59 -12.56
N ASN A 105 -9.31 8.38 -12.02
CA ASN A 105 -8.09 8.88 -12.64
C ASN A 105 -7.64 8.08 -13.89
N MET A 106 -8.31 6.97 -14.20
CA MET A 106 -8.15 6.21 -15.45
C MET A 106 -9.35 6.39 -16.40
N ALA A 107 -10.38 7.13 -15.99
CA ALA A 107 -11.61 7.26 -16.75
C ALA A 107 -11.37 7.96 -18.10
N PRO A 108 -12.01 7.51 -19.19
CA PRO A 108 -11.83 8.12 -20.51
C PRO A 108 -12.61 9.42 -20.69
N SER A 109 -13.60 9.70 -19.83
CA SER A 109 -14.42 10.92 -19.85
C SER A 109 -14.88 11.30 -18.44
N VAL A 110 -15.32 12.55 -18.25
CA VAL A 110 -15.84 13.03 -16.97
C VAL A 110 -17.12 12.28 -16.58
N GLU A 111 -17.96 11.91 -17.54
CA GLU A 111 -19.19 11.15 -17.32
C GLU A 111 -18.93 9.69 -16.95
N ALA A 112 -17.69 9.20 -17.09
CA ALA A 112 -17.30 7.88 -16.61
C ALA A 112 -16.84 7.90 -15.14
N CYS A 113 -16.47 9.07 -14.60
CA CYS A 113 -16.12 9.23 -13.18
C CYS A 113 -17.33 8.95 -12.27
N VAL A 114 -17.06 8.44 -11.07
CA VAL A 114 -18.08 8.07 -10.08
C VAL A 114 -18.01 8.91 -8.81
N GLN A 115 -16.82 9.33 -8.40
CA GLN A 115 -16.62 10.13 -7.19
C GLN A 115 -16.82 11.62 -7.45
N ARG A 116 -16.94 12.36 -6.33
CA ARG A 116 -16.92 13.82 -6.26
C ARG A 116 -15.69 14.29 -5.46
N GLU A 117 -15.71 15.54 -4.99
CA GLU A 117 -14.64 16.09 -4.15
C GLU A 117 -14.41 15.28 -2.84
N HIS A 118 -13.15 15.22 -2.40
CA HIS A 118 -12.75 14.57 -1.15
C HIS A 118 -12.88 15.56 0.02
N TYR A 119 -14.11 15.80 0.48
CA TYR A 119 -14.36 16.84 1.50
C TYR A 119 -14.09 16.37 2.94
N TYR A 120 -14.81 15.36 3.42
CA TYR A 120 -14.66 14.88 4.80
C TYR A 120 -14.77 13.37 4.89
N ALA A 121 -13.77 12.75 5.52
CA ALA A 121 -13.76 11.32 5.84
C ALA A 121 -13.85 11.08 7.35
N ILE A 122 -14.74 10.17 7.75
CA ILE A 122 -14.78 9.58 9.10
C ILE A 122 -14.41 8.11 8.97
N VAL A 123 -13.26 7.72 9.53
CA VAL A 123 -12.77 6.35 9.47
C VAL A 123 -13.18 5.58 10.74
N ASP A 124 -14.08 4.62 10.61
CA ASP A 124 -14.38 3.65 11.66
C ASP A 124 -13.25 2.62 11.78
N GLU A 125 -12.95 2.22 13.02
CA GLU A 125 -11.77 1.40 13.36
C GLU A 125 -10.48 1.93 12.70
N VAL A 126 -10.22 3.23 12.88
CA VAL A 126 -9.11 3.98 12.25
C VAL A 126 -7.74 3.33 12.45
N ASP A 127 -7.51 2.66 13.58
CA ASP A 127 -6.28 1.95 13.88
C ASP A 127 -6.09 0.67 13.07
N SER A 128 -7.12 0.18 12.41
CA SER A 128 -7.03 -1.01 11.58
C SER A 128 -6.83 -0.59 10.13
N ILE A 129 -7.60 0.41 9.68
CA ILE A 129 -7.51 0.92 8.31
C ILE A 129 -6.21 1.72 8.10
N LEU A 130 -5.88 2.68 8.97
CA LEU A 130 -4.75 3.58 8.77
C LEU A 130 -3.42 3.05 9.32
N ILE A 131 -3.42 1.92 10.03
CA ILE A 131 -2.20 1.34 10.63
C ILE A 131 -2.02 -0.13 10.21
N ASP A 132 -3.01 -1.01 10.36
CA ASP A 132 -2.82 -2.43 10.02
C ASP A 132 -2.85 -2.67 8.49
N GLU A 133 -3.84 -2.09 7.80
CA GLU A 133 -4.05 -2.24 6.36
C GLU A 133 -3.16 -1.31 5.53
N ALA A 134 -2.71 -0.20 6.12
CA ALA A 134 -1.81 0.77 5.47
C ALA A 134 -0.38 0.24 5.21
N ARG A 135 -0.15 -1.06 5.41
CA ARG A 135 1.08 -1.77 5.00
C ARG A 135 1.10 -2.04 3.50
N THR A 136 -0.08 -2.26 2.90
CA THR A 136 -0.22 -2.63 1.51
C THR A 136 -0.84 -1.48 0.71
N PRO A 137 -0.22 -1.03 -0.39
CA PRO A 137 -0.83 -0.04 -1.27
C PRO A 137 -2.01 -0.63 -2.06
N LEU A 138 -2.91 0.22 -2.52
CA LEU A 138 -3.97 -0.12 -3.47
C LEU A 138 -3.38 -0.09 -4.88
N ILE A 139 -3.47 -1.20 -5.61
CA ILE A 139 -2.89 -1.35 -6.95
C ILE A 139 -3.93 -1.88 -7.93
N ILE A 140 -4.10 -1.20 -9.06
CA ILE A 140 -4.77 -1.72 -10.25
C ILE A 140 -3.69 -2.23 -11.20
N SER A 141 -3.78 -3.50 -11.60
CA SER A 141 -2.88 -4.10 -12.58
C SER A 141 -3.62 -4.64 -13.79
N GLY A 142 -3.04 -4.51 -14.97
CA GLY A 142 -3.58 -5.03 -16.22
C GLY A 142 -2.50 -5.75 -17.04
N PRO A 143 -2.88 -6.46 -18.11
CA PRO A 143 -1.91 -7.11 -18.98
C PRO A 143 -0.96 -6.07 -19.59
N ALA A 144 0.33 -6.37 -19.58
CA ALA A 144 1.33 -5.54 -20.21
C ALA A 144 1.08 -5.41 -21.72
N SER A 145 1.12 -4.17 -22.21
CA SER A 145 1.04 -3.85 -23.63
C SER A 145 2.45 -3.84 -24.23
N GLY A 146 2.75 -4.75 -25.16
CA GLY A 146 4.02 -4.74 -25.91
C GLY A 146 4.66 -6.12 -26.10
N ASP A 147 5.74 -6.16 -26.90
CA ASP A 147 6.49 -7.38 -27.23
C ASP A 147 7.63 -7.66 -26.21
N VAL A 148 7.36 -7.38 -24.92
CA VAL A 148 8.30 -7.54 -23.78
C VAL A 148 8.85 -8.97 -23.68
N ASN A 149 8.10 -9.93 -24.23
CA ASN A 149 8.51 -11.34 -24.35
C ASN A 149 9.85 -11.53 -25.07
N ARG A 150 10.24 -10.61 -25.99
CA ARG A 150 11.52 -10.70 -26.70
C ARG A 150 12.71 -10.65 -25.74
N TRP A 151 12.70 -9.74 -24.76
CA TRP A 151 13.82 -9.56 -23.83
C TRP A 151 14.03 -10.78 -22.94
N TYR A 152 12.97 -11.39 -22.44
CA TYR A 152 13.06 -12.65 -21.68
C TYR A 152 13.76 -13.76 -22.48
N VAL A 153 13.49 -13.85 -23.79
CA VAL A 153 14.15 -14.83 -24.68
C VAL A 153 15.63 -14.50 -24.89
N GLU A 154 15.97 -13.24 -25.13
CA GLU A 154 17.37 -12.82 -25.32
C GLU A 154 18.21 -12.98 -24.05
N PHE A 155 17.71 -12.54 -22.89
CA PHE A 155 18.41 -12.72 -21.62
C PHE A 155 18.50 -14.19 -21.18
N SER A 156 17.53 -15.04 -21.54
CA SER A 156 17.65 -16.50 -21.35
C SER A 156 18.82 -17.09 -22.16
N LYS A 157 19.01 -16.65 -23.42
CA LYS A 157 20.16 -17.05 -24.24
C LYS A 157 21.47 -16.50 -23.66
N LEU A 158 21.46 -15.26 -23.21
CA LEU A 158 22.62 -14.59 -22.64
C LEU A 158 23.07 -15.26 -21.33
N ALA A 159 22.13 -15.53 -20.42
CA ALA A 159 22.40 -16.17 -19.14
C ALA A 159 23.06 -17.55 -19.32
N LYS A 160 22.74 -18.29 -20.40
CA LYS A 160 23.41 -19.56 -20.73
C LYS A 160 24.92 -19.40 -21.01
N ARG A 161 25.35 -18.24 -21.52
CA ARG A 161 26.76 -17.92 -21.83
C ARG A 161 27.57 -17.45 -20.62
N LEU A 162 26.90 -16.94 -19.58
CA LEU A 162 27.54 -16.49 -18.33
C LEU A 162 27.94 -17.67 -17.44
N LYS A 163 29.05 -17.56 -16.69
CA LYS A 163 29.61 -18.59 -15.82
C LYS A 163 29.61 -18.17 -14.35
N GLU A 164 29.15 -19.06 -13.49
CA GLU A 164 29.20 -18.92 -12.04
C GLU A 164 30.65 -18.85 -11.53
N GLY A 165 30.92 -17.97 -10.56
CA GLY A 165 32.24 -17.74 -9.97
C GLY A 165 33.16 -16.83 -10.79
N ARG A 166 32.78 -16.47 -12.02
CA ARG A 166 33.48 -15.48 -12.85
C ARG A 166 32.58 -14.30 -13.19
N ASP A 167 31.40 -14.57 -13.74
CA ASP A 167 30.49 -13.56 -14.29
C ASP A 167 29.37 -13.23 -13.28
N TYR A 168 29.01 -14.16 -12.40
CA TYR A 168 28.07 -13.93 -11.30
C TYR A 168 28.37 -14.88 -10.11
N GLU A 169 27.91 -14.51 -8.92
CA GLU A 169 27.95 -15.30 -7.69
C GLU A 169 26.53 -15.71 -7.24
N VAL A 170 26.43 -16.82 -6.52
CA VAL A 170 25.17 -17.38 -6.03
C VAL A 170 25.27 -17.61 -4.52
N ASP A 171 24.33 -17.04 -3.76
CA ASP A 171 24.13 -17.35 -2.34
C ASP A 171 22.93 -18.29 -2.20
N GLU A 172 23.19 -19.59 -2.11
CA GLU A 172 22.14 -20.61 -1.98
C GLU A 172 21.32 -20.48 -0.69
N LYS A 173 21.92 -20.00 0.40
CA LYS A 173 21.22 -19.86 1.70
C LYS A 173 20.20 -18.73 1.64
N LYS A 174 20.57 -17.62 1.00
CA LYS A 174 19.68 -16.47 0.83
C LYS A 174 18.85 -16.52 -0.44
N ARG A 175 19.10 -17.49 -1.33
CA ARG A 175 18.49 -17.63 -2.67
C ARG A 175 18.62 -16.32 -3.47
N THR A 176 19.78 -15.69 -3.39
CA THR A 176 20.11 -14.44 -4.11
C THR A 176 21.29 -14.66 -5.04
N ILE A 177 21.40 -13.81 -6.05
CA ILE A 177 22.55 -13.77 -6.96
C ILE A 177 23.21 -12.39 -6.90
N GLY A 178 24.51 -12.34 -7.11
CA GLY A 178 25.26 -11.10 -7.32
C GLY A 178 25.89 -11.14 -8.72
N ILE A 179 25.71 -10.09 -9.51
CA ILE A 179 26.36 -9.98 -10.83
C ILE A 179 27.72 -9.33 -10.62
N LEU A 180 28.77 -9.94 -11.16
CA LEU A 180 30.14 -9.44 -11.03
C LEU A 180 30.48 -8.55 -12.23
N GLU A 181 31.45 -7.65 -12.06
CA GLU A 181 31.96 -6.73 -13.09
C GLU A 181 32.23 -7.43 -14.44
N PRO A 182 32.94 -8.59 -14.50
CA PRO A 182 33.18 -9.28 -15.78
C PRO A 182 31.91 -9.84 -16.44
N GLY A 183 30.83 -10.00 -15.68
CA GLY A 183 29.52 -10.40 -16.18
C GLY A 183 28.76 -9.23 -16.76
N ILE A 184 28.92 -8.02 -16.20
CA ILE A 184 28.32 -6.78 -16.70
C ILE A 184 28.93 -6.43 -18.07
N ASP A 185 30.26 -6.39 -18.17
CA ASP A 185 30.97 -6.09 -19.43
C ASP A 185 30.51 -7.00 -20.59
N ARG A 186 30.30 -8.30 -20.30
CA ARG A 186 29.83 -9.25 -21.31
C ARG A 186 28.39 -9.06 -21.74
N VAL A 187 27.56 -8.58 -20.83
CA VAL A 187 26.16 -8.27 -21.13
C VAL A 187 26.13 -7.05 -22.01
N GLU A 188 26.91 -6.02 -21.67
CA GLU A 188 27.11 -4.79 -22.43
C GLU A 188 27.60 -5.09 -23.85
N ASP A 189 28.69 -5.86 -23.99
CA ASP A 189 29.22 -6.31 -25.29
C ASP A 189 28.19 -7.08 -26.14
N ALA A 190 27.38 -7.91 -25.50
CA ALA A 190 26.43 -8.77 -26.21
C ALA A 190 25.16 -8.02 -26.64
N LEU A 191 24.81 -6.96 -25.93
CA LEU A 191 23.69 -6.08 -26.25
C LEU A 191 24.11 -4.91 -27.13
N GLY A 192 25.41 -4.62 -27.21
CA GLY A 192 25.96 -3.46 -27.93
C GLY A 192 25.63 -2.15 -27.22
N ILE A 193 25.60 -2.16 -25.88
CA ILE A 193 25.33 -0.99 -25.04
C ILE A 193 26.58 -0.63 -24.25
N ASP A 194 26.83 0.65 -24.02
CA ASP A 194 28.04 1.11 -23.32
C ASP A 194 27.96 0.89 -21.81
N ASN A 195 26.76 1.04 -21.23
CA ASN A 195 26.56 0.85 -19.80
C ASN A 195 25.15 0.32 -19.48
N LEU A 196 25.10 -0.83 -18.81
CA LEU A 196 23.85 -1.48 -18.38
C LEU A 196 23.10 -0.67 -17.31
N TYR A 197 23.80 0.22 -16.59
CA TYR A 197 23.25 1.11 -15.57
C TYR A 197 22.82 2.48 -16.08
N GLU A 198 22.85 2.72 -17.40
CA GLU A 198 22.19 3.86 -18.00
C GLU A 198 20.67 3.77 -17.87
N GLN A 199 20.01 4.92 -17.79
CA GLN A 199 18.57 5.01 -17.50
C GLN A 199 17.72 4.24 -18.51
N ALA A 200 18.04 4.36 -19.81
CA ALA A 200 17.36 3.64 -20.88
C ALA A 200 17.46 2.09 -20.75
N ASN A 201 18.49 1.60 -20.03
CA ASN A 201 18.79 0.19 -19.88
C ASN A 201 18.32 -0.38 -18.52
N THR A 202 17.76 0.45 -17.63
CA THR A 202 17.33 0.04 -16.27
C THR A 202 16.41 -1.19 -16.26
N PRO A 203 15.42 -1.34 -17.17
CA PRO A 203 14.57 -2.54 -17.23
C PRO A 203 15.35 -3.82 -17.57
N LEU A 204 16.46 -3.71 -18.32
CA LEU A 204 17.31 -4.83 -18.74
C LEU A 204 18.00 -5.51 -17.56
N ILE A 205 18.29 -4.76 -16.49
CA ILE A 205 18.89 -5.29 -15.25
C ILE A 205 17.96 -6.32 -14.61
N SER A 206 16.65 -6.04 -14.57
CA SER A 206 15.66 -6.97 -14.02
C SER A 206 15.62 -8.26 -14.85
N PHE A 207 15.56 -8.16 -16.18
CA PHE A 207 15.57 -9.33 -17.05
C PHE A 207 16.85 -10.17 -16.91
N LEU A 208 18.02 -9.53 -16.81
CA LEU A 208 19.29 -10.20 -16.57
C LEU A 208 19.31 -10.94 -15.23
N ASN A 209 18.93 -10.25 -14.15
CA ASN A 209 18.89 -10.81 -12.81
C ASN A 209 17.95 -12.02 -12.75
N ASN A 210 16.75 -11.88 -13.32
CA ASN A 210 15.77 -12.96 -13.37
C ASN A 210 16.22 -14.13 -14.24
N ALA A 211 16.88 -13.89 -15.37
CA ALA A 211 17.42 -14.94 -16.21
C ALA A 211 18.54 -15.73 -15.51
N ILE A 212 19.44 -15.05 -14.79
CA ILE A 212 20.50 -15.70 -14.00
C ILE A 212 19.90 -16.44 -12.80
N LYS A 213 18.93 -15.85 -12.07
CA LYS A 213 18.20 -16.52 -10.98
C LYS A 213 17.52 -17.78 -11.50
N ALA A 214 16.75 -17.68 -12.58
CA ALA A 214 16.07 -18.81 -13.21
C ALA A 214 17.07 -19.90 -13.62
N LYS A 215 18.26 -19.53 -14.13
CA LYS A 215 19.32 -20.48 -14.46
C LYS A 215 19.91 -21.17 -13.23
N ALA A 216 20.35 -20.41 -12.24
CA ALA A 216 21.20 -20.90 -11.15
C ALA A 216 20.42 -21.45 -9.94
N LEU A 217 19.29 -20.85 -9.58
CA LEU A 217 18.55 -21.18 -8.35
C LEU A 217 17.32 -22.06 -8.57
N PHE A 218 16.82 -22.16 -9.81
CA PHE A 218 15.59 -22.88 -10.15
C PHE A 218 15.85 -24.01 -11.13
N ALA A 219 15.96 -25.22 -10.60
CA ALA A 219 16.17 -26.45 -11.36
C ALA A 219 14.82 -27.10 -11.73
N ARG A 220 14.76 -27.57 -12.98
CA ARG A 220 13.69 -28.42 -13.49
C ARG A 220 13.65 -29.73 -12.70
N ASP A 221 12.46 -30.26 -12.49
CA ASP A 221 12.12 -31.47 -11.75
C ASP A 221 12.43 -31.41 -10.23
N LYS A 222 12.80 -30.23 -9.73
CA LYS A 222 13.03 -29.98 -8.30
C LYS A 222 12.15 -28.85 -7.78
N GLN A 223 12.28 -27.65 -8.37
CA GLN A 223 11.45 -26.50 -8.02
C GLN A 223 10.20 -26.36 -8.90
N TYR A 224 10.26 -26.85 -10.13
CA TYR A 224 9.14 -26.83 -11.07
C TYR A 224 9.25 -27.97 -12.08
N VAL A 225 8.15 -28.29 -12.74
CA VAL A 225 8.07 -29.22 -13.88
C VAL A 225 7.42 -28.53 -15.07
N VAL A 226 7.72 -28.96 -16.29
CA VAL A 226 7.07 -28.45 -17.50
C VAL A 226 6.10 -29.51 -18.00
N GLN A 227 4.81 -29.18 -18.04
CA GLN A 227 3.75 -30.10 -18.45
C GLN A 227 2.75 -29.36 -19.34
N ASN A 228 2.32 -29.99 -20.45
CA ASN A 228 1.41 -29.39 -21.44
C ASN A 228 1.88 -28.03 -22.01
N GLY A 229 3.19 -27.81 -22.07
CA GLY A 229 3.75 -26.52 -22.50
C GLY A 229 3.52 -25.39 -21.49
N GLU A 230 3.37 -25.70 -20.20
CA GLU A 230 3.30 -24.73 -19.10
C GLU A 230 4.29 -25.09 -17.97
N VAL A 231 4.84 -24.07 -17.32
CA VAL A 231 5.70 -24.23 -16.14
C VAL A 231 4.83 -24.36 -14.89
N MET A 232 4.92 -25.51 -14.20
CA MET A 232 4.14 -25.82 -13.01
C MET A 232 5.07 -25.96 -11.79
N ILE A 233 4.81 -25.18 -10.75
CA ILE A 233 5.64 -25.17 -9.54
C ILE A 233 5.44 -26.46 -8.75
N VAL A 234 6.52 -27.02 -8.21
CA VAL A 234 6.51 -28.19 -7.34
C VAL A 234 6.86 -27.76 -5.92
N ASP A 235 6.10 -28.28 -4.95
CA ASP A 235 6.41 -28.12 -3.53
C ASP A 235 7.67 -28.93 -3.17
N GLU A 236 8.72 -28.25 -2.68
CA GLU A 236 10.01 -28.85 -2.31
C GLU A 236 9.88 -29.93 -1.21
N HIS A 237 8.84 -29.86 -0.35
CA HIS A 237 8.65 -30.84 0.73
C HIS A 237 7.77 -32.02 0.33
N THR A 238 6.73 -31.79 -0.48
CA THR A 238 5.72 -32.81 -0.77
C THR A 238 5.82 -33.40 -2.18
N GLY A 239 6.60 -32.77 -3.09
CA GLY A 239 6.69 -33.17 -4.49
C GLY A 239 5.38 -32.97 -5.28
N ARG A 240 4.37 -32.32 -4.68
CA ARG A 240 3.07 -32.09 -5.33
C ARG A 240 3.16 -30.92 -6.31
N ILE A 241 2.50 -31.08 -7.45
CA ILE A 241 2.33 -30.02 -8.44
C ILE A 241 1.31 -29.01 -7.92
N LEU A 242 1.71 -27.75 -7.84
CA LEU A 242 0.89 -26.64 -7.37
C LEU A 242 0.28 -25.90 -8.56
N ALA A 243 -0.86 -26.40 -9.05
CA ALA A 243 -1.57 -25.82 -10.17
C ALA A 243 -2.01 -24.37 -9.91
N GLY A 244 -1.88 -23.52 -10.94
CA GLY A 244 -2.25 -22.10 -10.89
C GLY A 244 -1.26 -21.18 -10.15
N ARG A 245 -0.09 -21.69 -9.71
CA ARG A 245 0.94 -20.88 -9.05
C ARG A 245 2.01 -20.41 -10.05
N ARG A 246 2.41 -19.14 -9.93
CA ARG A 246 3.53 -18.56 -10.67
C ARG A 246 4.61 -17.99 -9.74
N TYR A 247 5.79 -17.78 -10.31
CA TYR A 247 6.86 -16.99 -9.70
C TYR A 247 6.65 -15.50 -10.06
N ASN A 248 7.12 -14.59 -9.22
CA ASN A 248 6.86 -13.15 -9.34
C ASN A 248 8.00 -12.42 -10.07
N GLU A 249 7.85 -11.11 -10.30
CA GLU A 249 8.92 -10.20 -10.76
C GLU A 249 9.54 -10.68 -12.06
N GLY A 250 8.75 -11.09 -13.06
CA GLY A 250 9.29 -11.66 -14.28
C GLY A 250 10.02 -13.00 -14.18
N LEU A 251 10.19 -13.58 -12.98
CA LEU A 251 10.96 -14.82 -12.81
C LEU A 251 10.24 -16.03 -13.43
N HIS A 252 8.90 -16.05 -13.44
CA HIS A 252 8.16 -17.13 -14.10
C HIS A 252 8.36 -17.08 -15.61
N GLN A 253 8.31 -15.88 -16.18
CA GLN A 253 8.57 -15.60 -17.59
C GLN A 253 10.02 -15.92 -17.94
N ALA A 254 10.98 -15.63 -17.06
CA ALA A 254 12.37 -16.03 -17.23
C ALA A 254 12.56 -17.56 -17.20
N ILE A 255 11.79 -18.29 -16.39
CA ILE A 255 11.79 -19.76 -16.39
C ILE A 255 11.08 -20.31 -17.64
N GLU A 256 9.96 -19.71 -18.06
CA GLU A 256 9.29 -20.04 -19.32
C GLU A 256 10.26 -19.85 -20.50
N ALA A 257 11.00 -18.74 -20.54
CA ALA A 257 12.03 -18.46 -21.54
C ALA A 257 13.25 -19.37 -21.43
N LYS A 258 13.66 -19.78 -20.22
CA LYS A 258 14.73 -20.76 -19.99
C LYS A 258 14.39 -22.11 -20.64
N GLU A 259 13.15 -22.55 -20.46
CA GLU A 259 12.63 -23.85 -20.91
C GLU A 259 12.02 -23.84 -22.32
N GLY A 260 11.95 -22.67 -22.97
CA GLY A 260 11.40 -22.53 -24.32
C GLY A 260 9.87 -22.65 -24.38
N VAL A 261 9.20 -22.36 -23.28
CA VAL A 261 7.74 -22.33 -23.13
C VAL A 261 7.19 -21.00 -23.64
N LYS A 262 5.93 -20.98 -24.12
CA LYS A 262 5.25 -19.75 -24.54
C LYS A 262 5.11 -18.82 -23.34
N ILE A 263 5.78 -17.67 -23.41
CA ILE A 263 5.77 -16.65 -22.35
C ILE A 263 4.40 -15.99 -22.30
N LYS A 264 3.81 -15.95 -21.11
CA LYS A 264 2.54 -15.26 -20.88
C LYS A 264 2.82 -13.81 -20.46
N ALA A 265 2.06 -12.86 -21.01
CA ALA A 265 2.22 -11.44 -20.70
C ALA A 265 2.17 -11.20 -19.19
N GLU A 266 3.09 -10.35 -18.70
CA GLU A 266 3.14 -9.92 -17.31
C GLU A 266 1.99 -8.96 -17.01
N ASN A 267 1.56 -8.90 -15.75
CA ASN A 267 0.65 -7.85 -15.31
C ASN A 267 1.49 -6.65 -14.87
N GLN A 268 1.20 -5.49 -15.43
CA GLN A 268 1.85 -4.22 -15.07
C GLN A 268 0.93 -3.37 -14.19
N THR A 269 1.52 -2.56 -13.32
CA THR A 269 0.81 -1.56 -12.53
C THR A 269 0.26 -0.47 -13.44
N LEU A 270 -1.06 -0.26 -13.42
CA LEU A 270 -1.74 0.79 -14.17
C LEU A 270 -1.98 2.03 -13.32
N ALA A 271 -2.32 1.82 -12.05
CA ALA A 271 -2.54 2.88 -11.09
C ALA A 271 -2.25 2.33 -9.69
N THR A 272 -1.70 3.18 -8.82
CA THR A 272 -1.40 2.82 -7.43
C THR A 272 -1.56 4.03 -6.53
N VAL A 273 -2.00 3.81 -5.29
CA VAL A 273 -2.01 4.81 -4.21
C VAL A 273 -1.86 4.11 -2.87
N THR A 274 -1.14 4.71 -1.93
CA THR A 274 -1.13 4.23 -0.54
C THR A 274 -2.37 4.72 0.20
N LEU A 275 -2.86 3.94 1.19
CA LEU A 275 -3.97 4.41 2.03
C LEU A 275 -3.62 5.72 2.74
N GLN A 276 -2.35 5.90 3.13
CA GLN A 276 -1.82 7.14 3.69
C GLN A 276 -2.12 8.34 2.79
N ASN A 277 -1.58 8.34 1.57
CA ASN A 277 -1.74 9.47 0.65
C ASN A 277 -3.18 9.61 0.15
N TYR A 278 -3.93 8.52 0.04
CA TYR A 278 -5.36 8.58 -0.27
C TYR A 278 -6.16 9.39 0.77
N PHE A 279 -6.00 9.09 2.05
CA PHE A 279 -6.75 9.80 3.10
C PHE A 279 -6.25 11.23 3.35
N LEU A 280 -4.98 11.52 3.06
CA LEU A 280 -4.43 12.88 3.14
C LEU A 280 -5.00 13.84 2.08
N MET A 281 -5.66 13.33 1.03
CA MET A 281 -6.34 14.18 0.04
C MET A 281 -7.63 14.82 0.56
N TYR A 282 -8.19 14.34 1.67
CA TYR A 282 -9.43 14.90 2.21
C TYR A 282 -9.19 16.24 2.89
N ASP A 283 -10.05 17.24 2.63
CA ASP A 283 -9.96 18.55 3.31
C ASP A 283 -10.03 18.42 4.84
N LYS A 284 -10.80 17.42 5.31
CA LYS A 284 -10.84 17.02 6.71
C LYS A 284 -10.86 15.50 6.86
N LEU A 285 -10.10 15.02 7.83
CA LEU A 285 -10.03 13.61 8.21
C LEU A 285 -10.30 13.46 9.70
N SER A 286 -11.04 12.43 10.07
CA SER A 286 -11.28 12.06 11.47
C SER A 286 -11.43 10.55 11.59
N GLY A 287 -11.42 10.02 12.80
CA GLY A 287 -11.63 8.59 13.00
C GLY A 287 -12.09 8.22 14.40
N MET A 288 -12.51 6.97 14.55
CA MET A 288 -12.93 6.43 15.84
C MET A 288 -12.41 5.01 16.00
N THR A 289 -12.02 4.66 17.22
CA THR A 289 -11.57 3.31 17.58
C THR A 289 -11.57 3.14 19.09
N GLY A 290 -11.45 1.91 19.59
CA GLY A 290 -11.28 1.65 21.02
C GLY A 290 -9.84 1.73 21.53
N THR A 291 -8.87 1.84 20.63
CA THR A 291 -7.46 1.61 20.94
C THR A 291 -6.50 2.45 20.06
N ALA A 292 -6.62 3.78 20.09
CA ALA A 292 -5.77 4.69 19.29
C ALA A 292 -4.55 5.24 20.04
N GLU A 293 -4.60 5.33 21.37
CA GLU A 293 -3.60 6.03 22.18
C GLU A 293 -2.18 5.47 21.99
N THR A 294 -2.04 4.17 21.74
CA THR A 294 -0.73 3.55 21.51
C THR A 294 -0.06 4.04 20.23
N GLU A 295 -0.85 4.36 19.20
CA GLU A 295 -0.38 4.80 17.88
C GLU A 295 -0.49 6.32 17.69
N ALA A 296 -0.78 7.09 18.75
CA ALA A 296 -1.00 8.53 18.66
C ALA A 296 0.16 9.29 17.99
N ALA A 297 1.41 8.85 18.22
CA ALA A 297 2.58 9.44 17.58
C ALA A 297 2.61 9.18 16.06
N GLU A 298 2.19 7.99 15.62
CA GLU A 298 2.12 7.66 14.19
C GLU A 298 0.98 8.42 13.51
N PHE A 299 -0.20 8.50 14.14
CA PHE A 299 -1.33 9.30 13.65
C PHE A 299 -0.98 10.77 13.48
N GLN A 300 -0.34 11.37 14.49
CA GLN A 300 0.03 12.78 14.42
C GLN A 300 1.13 13.04 13.38
N SER A 301 2.12 12.16 13.26
CA SER A 301 3.25 12.37 12.34
C SER A 301 2.93 12.05 10.88
N THR A 302 1.94 11.18 10.63
CA THR A 302 1.58 10.72 9.27
C THR A 302 0.33 11.43 8.73
N TYR A 303 -0.68 11.61 9.57
CA TYR A 303 -2.01 12.11 9.18
C TYR A 303 -2.38 13.44 9.83
N GLU A 304 -1.50 14.01 10.66
CA GLU A 304 -1.78 15.20 11.46
C GLU A 304 -3.00 15.07 12.40
N LEU A 305 -3.41 13.83 12.71
CA LEU A 305 -4.56 13.52 13.56
C LEU A 305 -4.18 13.44 15.04
N GLY A 306 -4.86 14.23 15.87
CA GLY A 306 -4.80 14.12 17.32
C GLY A 306 -5.65 12.95 17.85
N VAL A 307 -5.23 12.30 18.93
CA VAL A 307 -6.02 11.25 19.61
C VAL A 307 -6.62 11.81 20.90
N ILE A 308 -7.95 11.77 21.02
CA ILE A 308 -8.68 12.25 22.19
C ILE A 308 -9.33 11.06 22.90
N PRO A 309 -8.85 10.67 24.10
CA PRO A 309 -9.48 9.64 24.91
C PRO A 309 -10.80 10.14 25.48
N ILE A 310 -11.90 9.50 25.09
CA ILE A 310 -13.24 9.82 25.55
C ILE A 310 -13.54 8.95 26.79
N PRO A 311 -13.95 9.55 27.93
CA PRO A 311 -14.28 8.78 29.14
C PRO A 311 -15.45 7.83 28.88
N THR A 312 -15.44 6.63 29.47
CA THR A 312 -16.53 5.66 29.29
C THR A 312 -17.84 6.16 29.90
N ASN A 313 -18.99 5.70 29.38
CA ASN A 313 -20.30 6.06 29.94
C ASN A 313 -20.50 5.49 31.35
N ARG A 314 -20.00 4.27 31.57
CA ARG A 314 -19.99 3.57 32.86
C ARG A 314 -18.59 3.07 33.20
N SER A 315 -18.32 2.89 34.49
CA SER A 315 -17.02 2.41 34.96
C SER A 315 -16.77 0.97 34.53
N MET A 316 -15.58 0.70 33.99
CA MET A 316 -15.19 -0.63 33.51
C MET A 316 -14.95 -1.58 34.71
N GLN A 317 -15.58 -2.76 34.69
CA GLN A 317 -15.51 -3.77 35.77
C GLN A 317 -14.80 -5.07 35.34
N ARG A 318 -14.31 -5.16 34.10
CA ARG A 318 -13.64 -6.35 33.57
C ARG A 318 -12.38 -6.67 34.34
N LEU A 319 -12.22 -7.95 34.68
CA LEU A 319 -11.02 -8.51 35.30
C LEU A 319 -10.07 -9.04 34.23
N ASP A 320 -8.98 -8.32 33.98
CA ASP A 320 -7.92 -8.76 33.07
C ASP A 320 -6.89 -9.62 33.82
N GLN A 321 -6.98 -10.93 33.66
CA GLN A 321 -6.11 -11.92 34.31
C GLN A 321 -4.69 -11.90 33.72
N PRO A 322 -3.67 -12.33 34.50
CA PRO A 322 -2.33 -12.54 33.97
C PRO A 322 -2.30 -13.66 32.93
N ASP A 323 -1.30 -13.62 32.07
CA ASP A 323 -1.11 -14.62 31.01
C ASP A 323 -0.59 -15.94 31.60
N LEU A 324 -1.12 -17.06 31.10
CA LEU A 324 -0.62 -18.40 31.41
C LEU A 324 0.27 -18.89 30.28
N VAL A 325 1.53 -19.22 30.58
CA VAL A 325 2.52 -19.63 29.58
C VAL A 325 2.90 -21.09 29.77
N TYR A 326 2.77 -21.89 28.71
CA TYR A 326 3.05 -23.32 28.69
C TYR A 326 4.28 -23.65 27.84
N LYS A 327 4.87 -24.82 28.09
CA LYS A 327 6.09 -25.26 27.41
C LYS A 327 5.86 -25.55 25.91
N ASN A 328 4.73 -26.16 25.57
CA ASN A 328 4.39 -26.54 24.20
C ASN A 328 2.92 -26.23 23.88
N GLU A 329 2.62 -26.14 22.58
CA GLU A 329 1.31 -25.76 22.07
C GLU A 329 0.23 -26.80 22.38
N LYS A 330 0.59 -28.09 22.43
CA LYS A 330 -0.37 -29.16 22.73
C LYS A 330 -0.92 -29.03 24.15
N VAL A 331 -0.05 -28.85 25.14
CA VAL A 331 -0.45 -28.68 26.55
C VAL A 331 -1.22 -27.39 26.74
N LYS A 332 -0.81 -26.30 26.06
CA LYS A 332 -1.58 -25.04 26.02
C LYS A 332 -3.04 -25.31 25.62
N PHE A 333 -3.27 -25.98 24.48
CA PHE A 333 -4.62 -26.24 23.99
C PHE A 333 -5.41 -27.21 24.89
N ASP A 334 -4.75 -28.21 25.48
CA ASP A 334 -5.41 -29.11 26.43
C ASP A 334 -5.92 -28.31 27.66
N GLN A 335 -5.12 -27.38 28.19
CA GLN A 335 -5.51 -26.51 29.31
C GLN A 335 -6.58 -25.46 28.92
N VAL A 336 -6.50 -24.90 27.70
CA VAL A 336 -7.54 -24.02 27.16
C VAL A 336 -8.88 -24.75 27.10
N VAL A 337 -8.90 -26.02 26.70
CA VAL A 337 -10.12 -26.82 26.62
C VAL A 337 -10.69 -27.10 28.00
N GLU A 338 -9.87 -27.42 29.02
CA GLU A 338 -10.36 -27.61 30.38
C GLU A 338 -11.00 -26.33 30.94
N ASP A 339 -10.36 -25.15 30.78
CA ASP A 339 -10.94 -23.87 31.22
C ASP A 339 -12.27 -23.56 30.51
N ILE A 340 -12.38 -23.83 29.20
CA ILE A 340 -13.63 -23.65 28.47
C ILE A 340 -14.72 -24.59 28.99
N VAL A 341 -14.38 -25.86 29.29
CA VAL A 341 -15.34 -26.84 29.82
C VAL A 341 -15.85 -26.41 31.19
N ASP A 342 -14.97 -26.00 32.10
CA ASP A 342 -15.35 -25.55 33.45
C ASP A 342 -16.32 -24.36 33.38
N ARG A 343 -16.05 -23.41 32.47
CA ARG A 343 -16.89 -22.21 32.25
C ARG A 343 -18.21 -22.57 31.59
N PHE A 344 -18.18 -23.45 30.60
CA PHE A 344 -19.36 -23.95 29.89
C PHE A 344 -20.32 -24.70 30.82
N ASP A 345 -19.80 -25.54 31.72
CA ASP A 345 -20.58 -26.30 32.68
C ASP A 345 -21.29 -25.40 33.70
N VAL A 346 -20.67 -24.27 34.07
CA VAL A 346 -21.27 -23.21 34.90
C VAL A 346 -22.24 -22.32 34.09
N GLY A 347 -22.18 -22.38 32.75
CA GLY A 347 -23.04 -21.63 31.84
C GLY A 347 -22.51 -20.26 31.45
N GLN A 348 -21.27 -19.91 31.78
CA GLN A 348 -20.68 -18.63 31.41
C GLN A 348 -20.35 -18.59 29.91
N PRO A 349 -20.72 -17.53 29.16
CA PRO A 349 -20.37 -17.41 27.75
C PRO A 349 -18.87 -17.19 27.54
N VAL A 350 -18.32 -17.83 26.52
CA VAL A 350 -16.89 -17.80 26.20
C VAL A 350 -16.65 -17.39 24.74
N LEU A 351 -15.83 -16.36 24.54
CA LEU A 351 -15.26 -15.99 23.25
C LEU A 351 -13.78 -16.36 23.21
N VAL A 352 -13.41 -17.23 22.28
CA VAL A 352 -12.02 -17.65 22.07
C VAL A 352 -11.44 -16.98 20.84
N GLY A 353 -10.33 -16.26 20.99
CA GLY A 353 -9.57 -15.69 19.87
C GLY A 353 -8.36 -16.56 19.50
N THR A 354 -8.25 -16.90 18.21
CA THR A 354 -7.07 -17.59 17.63
C THR A 354 -6.41 -16.71 16.58
N THR A 355 -5.19 -17.06 16.16
CA THR A 355 -4.44 -16.29 15.14
C THR A 355 -4.57 -16.86 13.72
N SER A 356 -5.14 -18.07 13.57
CA SER A 356 -5.24 -18.73 12.27
C SER A 356 -6.39 -19.72 12.19
N VAL A 357 -6.91 -19.91 10.98
CA VAL A 357 -8.03 -20.83 10.70
C VAL A 357 -7.66 -22.27 11.09
N GLU A 358 -6.41 -22.67 10.88
CA GLU A 358 -5.92 -24.01 11.25
C GLU A 358 -6.02 -24.25 12.76
N LYS A 359 -5.66 -23.25 13.58
CA LYS A 359 -5.75 -23.33 15.04
C LYS A 359 -7.21 -23.31 15.53
N SER A 360 -8.08 -22.53 14.90
CA SER A 360 -9.53 -22.57 15.16
C SER A 360 -10.12 -23.95 14.91
N GLU A 361 -9.80 -24.56 13.78
CA GLU A 361 -10.23 -25.92 13.42
C GLU A 361 -9.65 -26.99 14.35
N TYR A 362 -8.40 -26.81 14.78
CA TYR A 362 -7.77 -27.69 15.76
C TYR A 362 -8.50 -27.63 17.11
N LEU A 363 -8.75 -26.43 17.64
CA LEU A 363 -9.48 -26.23 18.89
C LEU A 363 -10.92 -26.76 18.80
N SER A 364 -11.61 -26.50 17.68
CA SER A 364 -12.96 -26.99 17.42
C SER A 364 -13.05 -28.52 17.55
N LYS A 365 -12.07 -29.26 16.99
CA LYS A 365 -12.00 -30.72 17.13
C LYS A 365 -11.81 -31.17 18.57
N LEU A 366 -11.05 -30.43 19.39
CA LEU A 366 -10.85 -30.76 20.80
C LEU A 366 -12.11 -30.50 21.62
N LEU A 367 -12.79 -29.38 21.39
CA LEU A 367 -14.07 -29.04 22.03
C LEU A 367 -15.17 -30.06 21.68
N ALA A 368 -15.25 -30.44 20.40
CA ALA A 368 -16.21 -31.46 19.95
C ALA A 368 -16.00 -32.82 20.63
N ARG A 369 -14.74 -33.22 20.89
CA ARG A 369 -14.43 -34.46 21.63
C ARG A 369 -14.87 -34.42 23.09
N ARG A 370 -14.92 -33.23 23.69
CA ARG A 370 -15.42 -33.01 25.06
C ARG A 370 -16.93 -32.76 25.12
N GLY A 371 -17.63 -32.75 23.97
CA GLY A 371 -19.08 -32.57 23.91
C GLY A 371 -19.55 -31.11 24.04
N VAL A 372 -18.64 -30.14 23.94
CA VAL A 372 -18.98 -28.71 24.02
C VAL A 372 -19.53 -28.23 22.67
N LYS A 373 -20.77 -27.72 22.68
CA LYS A 373 -21.37 -27.07 21.50
C LYS A 373 -20.70 -25.71 21.31
N HIS A 374 -20.22 -25.44 20.10
CA HIS A 374 -19.51 -24.21 19.80
C HIS A 374 -19.70 -23.82 18.33
N GLU A 375 -19.51 -22.53 18.05
CA GLU A 375 -19.51 -21.97 16.70
C GLU A 375 -18.10 -21.50 16.32
N VAL A 376 -17.73 -21.62 15.04
CA VAL A 376 -16.41 -21.23 14.53
C VAL A 376 -16.56 -20.15 13.46
N LEU A 377 -15.84 -19.05 13.61
CA LEU A 377 -15.85 -17.89 12.73
C LEU A 377 -14.50 -17.74 12.05
N ASN A 378 -14.51 -17.68 10.72
CA ASN A 378 -13.31 -17.75 9.89
C ASN A 378 -13.15 -16.52 8.98
N ALA A 379 -13.89 -15.44 9.21
CA ALA A 379 -13.90 -14.22 8.40
C ALA A 379 -14.21 -14.47 6.92
N LYS A 380 -15.14 -15.40 6.63
CA LYS A 380 -15.55 -15.73 5.25
C LYS A 380 -16.95 -15.25 4.90
N ASN A 381 -17.85 -15.21 5.88
CA ASN A 381 -19.22 -14.78 5.65
C ASN A 381 -19.62 -13.82 6.78
N HIS A 382 -19.34 -12.53 6.56
CA HIS A 382 -19.53 -11.49 7.57
C HIS A 382 -20.97 -11.42 8.09
N ALA A 383 -21.98 -11.60 7.24
CA ALA A 383 -23.39 -11.56 7.65
C ALA A 383 -23.75 -12.72 8.59
N ARG A 384 -23.36 -13.95 8.25
CA ARG A 384 -23.60 -15.11 9.11
C ARG A 384 -22.79 -15.01 10.41
N GLU A 385 -21.55 -14.54 10.33
CA GLU A 385 -20.68 -14.40 11.49
C GLU A 385 -21.18 -13.32 12.46
N ALA A 386 -21.69 -12.19 11.95
CA ALA A 386 -22.34 -11.16 12.74
C ALA A 386 -23.56 -11.71 13.49
N ALA A 387 -24.40 -12.52 12.82
CA ALA A 387 -25.56 -13.15 13.46
C ALA A 387 -25.14 -14.09 14.62
N ILE A 388 -24.06 -14.86 14.45
CA ILE A 388 -23.52 -15.73 15.51
C ILE A 388 -22.96 -14.89 16.67
N ILE A 389 -22.19 -13.84 16.37
CA ILE A 389 -21.57 -12.96 17.38
C ILE A 389 -22.63 -12.21 18.19
N ALA A 390 -23.71 -11.78 17.56
CA ALA A 390 -24.84 -11.14 18.24
C ALA A 390 -25.49 -12.05 19.30
N GLN A 391 -25.30 -13.38 19.20
CA GLN A 391 -25.80 -14.38 20.14
C GLN A 391 -24.70 -14.93 21.08
N ALA A 392 -23.44 -14.51 20.92
CA ALA A 392 -22.30 -15.06 21.66
C ALA A 392 -22.31 -14.71 23.16
N GLY A 393 -23.12 -13.74 23.59
CA GLY A 393 -23.26 -13.35 24.99
C GLY A 393 -24.35 -14.10 25.76
N ARG A 394 -24.95 -15.13 25.15
CA ARG A 394 -25.98 -15.97 25.76
C ARG A 394 -25.42 -17.04 26.68
N LYS A 395 -26.23 -17.51 27.62
CA LYS A 395 -25.81 -18.52 28.60
C LYS A 395 -25.33 -19.80 27.89
N GLY A 396 -24.13 -20.25 28.24
CA GLY A 396 -23.49 -21.44 27.68
C GLY A 396 -23.04 -21.31 26.21
N ALA A 397 -23.04 -20.11 25.63
CA ALA A 397 -22.52 -19.91 24.28
C ALA A 397 -20.99 -19.98 24.25
N VAL A 398 -20.43 -20.77 23.33
CA VAL A 398 -18.99 -20.84 23.07
C VAL A 398 -18.72 -20.50 21.61
N THR A 399 -17.93 -19.45 21.39
CA THR A 399 -17.64 -18.93 20.05
C THR A 399 -16.13 -18.86 19.85
N VAL A 400 -15.64 -19.51 18.79
CA VAL A 400 -14.23 -19.48 18.38
C VAL A 400 -14.08 -18.54 17.20
N ALA A 401 -13.38 -17.43 17.39
CA ALA A 401 -13.12 -16.42 16.37
C ALA A 401 -11.66 -16.48 15.90
N THR A 402 -11.47 -16.63 14.60
CA THR A 402 -10.15 -16.50 13.97
C THR A 402 -9.79 -15.03 13.80
N ASN A 403 -8.61 -14.62 14.28
CA ASN A 403 -8.15 -13.24 14.38
C ASN A 403 -9.22 -12.34 15.03
N MET A 404 -9.78 -11.44 14.24
CA MET A 404 -10.84 -10.51 14.64
C MET A 404 -12.14 -10.78 13.88
N ALA A 405 -12.44 -12.04 13.54
CA ALA A 405 -13.74 -12.41 12.98
C ALA A 405 -14.89 -11.96 13.89
N GLY A 406 -15.99 -11.48 13.31
CA GLY A 406 -17.07 -10.86 14.08
C GLY A 406 -16.83 -9.40 14.50
N ARG A 407 -15.87 -8.73 13.85
CA ARG A 407 -15.60 -7.31 14.07
C ARG A 407 -16.79 -6.43 13.66
N GLY A 408 -16.95 -5.30 14.35
CA GLY A 408 -18.08 -4.38 14.16
C GLY A 408 -19.41 -4.83 14.76
N THR A 409 -19.55 -6.09 15.20
CA THR A 409 -20.75 -6.55 15.92
C THR A 409 -20.52 -6.56 17.43
N ASP A 410 -21.51 -6.03 18.15
CA ASP A 410 -21.49 -5.93 19.60
C ASP A 410 -21.99 -7.23 20.25
N ILE A 411 -21.24 -7.74 21.23
CA ILE A 411 -21.63 -8.89 22.04
C ILE A 411 -22.31 -8.35 23.31
N MET A 412 -23.63 -8.44 23.34
CA MET A 412 -24.45 -8.07 24.50
C MET A 412 -24.74 -9.32 25.35
N LEU A 413 -24.67 -9.18 26.68
CA LEU A 413 -25.09 -10.26 27.58
C LEU A 413 -26.58 -10.56 27.35
N GLY A 414 -26.96 -11.84 27.32
CA GLY A 414 -28.31 -12.28 26.97
C GLY A 414 -28.62 -12.27 25.46
N GLY A 415 -27.72 -11.76 24.62
CA GLY A 415 -27.86 -11.72 23.16
C GLY A 415 -28.51 -10.43 22.63
N ASN A 416 -28.56 -10.29 21.30
CA ASN A 416 -29.19 -9.13 20.67
C ASN A 416 -30.70 -9.34 20.47
N ALA A 417 -31.50 -8.52 21.16
CA ALA A 417 -32.96 -8.59 21.13
C ALA A 417 -33.57 -8.41 19.73
N GLU A 418 -32.98 -7.57 18.88
CA GLU A 418 -33.51 -7.37 17.51
C GLU A 418 -33.30 -8.62 16.66
N PHE A 419 -32.11 -9.23 16.71
CA PHE A 419 -31.84 -10.47 15.98
C PHE A 419 -32.72 -11.63 16.45
N ILE A 420 -32.96 -11.72 17.76
CA ILE A 420 -33.85 -12.74 18.33
C ILE A 420 -35.29 -12.48 17.89
N ALA A 421 -35.75 -11.23 17.92
CA ALA A 421 -37.08 -10.85 17.47
C ALA A 421 -37.30 -11.17 15.98
N VAL A 422 -36.32 -10.90 15.10
CA VAL A 422 -36.40 -11.32 13.68
C VAL A 422 -36.54 -12.84 13.58
N ALA A 423 -35.73 -13.61 14.31
CA ALA A 423 -35.80 -15.07 14.26
C ALA A 423 -37.14 -15.61 14.77
N GLU A 424 -37.73 -15.00 15.81
CA GLU A 424 -39.06 -15.35 16.31
C GLU A 424 -40.16 -14.98 15.30
N MET A 425 -40.06 -13.82 14.66
CA MET A 425 -41.00 -13.40 13.60
C MET A 425 -40.96 -14.34 12.41
N THR A 426 -39.77 -14.77 11.97
CA THR A 426 -39.61 -15.79 10.94
C THR A 426 -40.19 -17.15 11.38
N ALA A 427 -40.01 -17.55 12.64
CA ALA A 427 -40.61 -18.77 13.18
C ALA A 427 -42.14 -18.71 13.24
N LEU A 428 -42.72 -17.51 13.36
CA LEU A 428 -44.15 -17.23 13.22
C LEU A 428 -44.63 -17.21 11.76
N GLY A 429 -43.74 -17.40 10.78
CA GLY A 429 -44.04 -17.38 9.36
C GLY A 429 -44.24 -15.97 8.78
N LEU A 430 -43.77 -14.94 9.49
CA LEU A 430 -43.89 -13.55 9.08
C LEU A 430 -42.58 -13.10 8.44
N ASP A 431 -42.69 -12.62 7.21
CA ASP A 431 -41.58 -12.10 6.43
C ASP A 431 -41.78 -10.59 6.18
N PRO A 432 -40.73 -9.76 6.34
CA PRO A 432 -40.85 -8.31 6.16
C PRO A 432 -41.18 -7.89 4.72
N GLU A 433 -40.87 -8.71 3.71
CA GLU A 433 -41.14 -8.43 2.30
C GLU A 433 -42.47 -9.05 1.83
N GLU A 434 -42.76 -10.29 2.22
CA GLU A 434 -43.99 -10.97 1.78
C GLU A 434 -45.24 -10.55 2.58
N ASN A 435 -45.10 -10.28 3.89
CA ASN A 435 -46.21 -10.01 4.81
C ASN A 435 -45.99 -8.73 5.66
N ALA A 436 -45.56 -7.64 5.02
CA ALA A 436 -45.10 -6.40 5.67
C ALA A 436 -46.07 -5.80 6.70
N GLU A 437 -47.37 -5.70 6.40
CA GLU A 437 -48.35 -5.09 7.33
C GLU A 437 -48.55 -5.94 8.60
N GLU A 438 -48.60 -7.26 8.48
CA GLU A 438 -48.72 -8.17 9.63
C GLU A 438 -47.42 -8.27 10.43
N TYR A 439 -46.29 -8.19 9.75
CA TYR A 439 -44.96 -8.13 10.37
C TYR A 439 -44.83 -6.88 11.24
N GLU A 440 -45.10 -5.69 10.68
CA GLU A 440 -44.99 -4.42 11.39
C GLU A 440 -46.00 -4.29 12.55
N ALA A 441 -47.18 -4.90 12.44
CA ALA A 441 -48.18 -4.88 13.51
C ALA A 441 -47.74 -5.70 14.74
N LYS A 442 -47.10 -6.86 14.52
CA LYS A 442 -46.66 -7.77 15.60
C LYS A 442 -45.26 -7.47 16.12
N TRP A 443 -44.43 -6.80 15.32
CA TRP A 443 -43.05 -6.49 15.66
C TRP A 443 -42.87 -5.80 17.04
N PRO A 444 -43.67 -4.76 17.41
CA PRO A 444 -43.51 -4.13 18.72
C PRO A 444 -43.77 -5.07 19.90
N GLU A 445 -44.76 -5.96 19.78
CA GLU A 445 -45.11 -6.93 20.82
C GLU A 445 -44.01 -7.98 21.00
N VAL A 446 -43.57 -8.59 19.89
CA VAL A 446 -42.48 -9.59 19.91
C VAL A 446 -41.18 -8.97 20.42
N LEU A 447 -40.85 -7.77 19.94
CA LEU A 447 -39.64 -7.08 20.38
C LEU A 447 -39.67 -6.76 21.88
N GLU A 448 -40.82 -6.38 22.45
CA GLU A 448 -40.94 -6.12 23.88
C GLU A 448 -40.80 -7.40 24.71
N GLN A 449 -41.42 -8.50 24.27
CA GLN A 449 -41.29 -9.82 24.91
C GLN A 449 -39.84 -10.32 24.89
N VAL A 450 -39.20 -10.26 23.72
CA VAL A 450 -37.80 -10.65 23.55
C VAL A 450 -36.87 -9.77 24.37
N LYS A 451 -37.10 -8.44 24.43
CA LYS A 451 -36.31 -7.53 25.28
C LYS A 451 -36.41 -7.91 26.75
N ALA A 452 -37.59 -8.31 27.22
CA ALA A 452 -37.76 -8.76 28.61
C ALA A 452 -36.97 -10.06 28.86
N ALA A 453 -37.07 -11.05 27.98
CA ALA A 453 -36.34 -12.32 28.09
C ALA A 453 -34.82 -12.14 28.02
N VAL A 454 -34.33 -11.33 27.08
CA VAL A 454 -32.90 -11.00 26.95
C VAL A 454 -32.39 -10.31 28.21
N LYS A 455 -33.18 -9.42 28.81
CA LYS A 455 -32.79 -8.74 30.04
C LYS A 455 -32.65 -9.71 31.22
N GLU A 456 -33.57 -10.66 31.37
CA GLU A 456 -33.50 -11.70 32.40
C GLU A 456 -32.25 -12.59 32.20
N GLU A 457 -32.01 -13.06 30.97
CA GLU A 457 -30.82 -13.86 30.65
C GLU A 457 -29.51 -13.04 30.83
N ALA A 458 -29.52 -11.75 30.54
CA ALA A 458 -28.38 -10.86 30.73
C ALA A 458 -28.02 -10.70 32.21
N GLU A 459 -29.01 -10.57 33.09
CA GLU A 459 -28.81 -10.52 34.54
C GLU A 459 -28.22 -11.84 35.07
N GLU A 460 -28.74 -12.98 34.61
CA GLU A 460 -28.19 -14.30 34.94
C GLU A 460 -26.72 -14.45 34.48
N VAL A 461 -26.42 -14.09 33.23
CA VAL A 461 -25.06 -14.14 32.69
C VAL A 461 -24.12 -13.19 33.45
N ALA A 462 -24.60 -12.03 33.88
CA ALA A 462 -23.82 -11.11 34.69
C ALA A 462 -23.46 -11.71 36.06
N GLU A 463 -24.38 -12.44 36.70
CA GLU A 463 -24.12 -13.17 37.95
C GLU A 463 -23.10 -14.30 37.77
N LEU A 464 -23.07 -14.93 36.59
CA LEU A 464 -22.07 -15.94 36.22
C LEU A 464 -20.68 -15.35 35.91
N GLY A 465 -20.50 -14.03 36.04
CA GLY A 465 -19.23 -13.34 35.81
C GLY A 465 -19.12 -12.67 34.44
N GLY A 466 -20.20 -12.63 33.65
CA GLY A 466 -20.27 -11.98 32.34
C GLY A 466 -19.49 -12.73 31.25
N LEU A 467 -19.21 -12.05 30.13
CA LEU A 467 -18.49 -12.65 29.01
C LEU A 467 -17.03 -12.94 29.39
N TYR A 468 -16.59 -14.19 29.21
CA TYR A 468 -15.19 -14.57 29.32
C TYR A 468 -14.50 -14.52 27.96
N VAL A 469 -13.38 -13.80 27.86
CA VAL A 469 -12.58 -13.70 26.64
C VAL A 469 -11.25 -14.43 26.83
N LEU A 470 -11.01 -15.42 25.98
CA LEU A 470 -9.80 -16.23 26.00
C LEU A 470 -8.97 -15.99 24.74
N GLY A 471 -7.75 -15.47 24.88
CA GLY A 471 -6.77 -15.41 23.79
C GLY A 471 -5.90 -16.66 23.77
N THR A 472 -5.79 -17.36 22.64
CA THR A 472 -4.96 -18.57 22.53
C THR A 472 -3.52 -18.30 22.14
N GLU A 473 -3.21 -17.06 21.74
CA GLU A 473 -1.88 -16.53 21.38
C GLU A 473 -1.86 -15.01 21.55
N ARG A 474 -0.67 -14.42 21.51
CA ARG A 474 -0.48 -12.97 21.36
C ARG A 474 -0.47 -12.61 19.88
N HIS A 475 -1.17 -11.54 19.53
CA HIS A 475 -1.09 -10.97 18.19
C HIS A 475 0.21 -10.18 17.99
N GLU A 476 0.47 -9.78 16.75
CA GLU A 476 1.62 -8.95 16.36
C GLU A 476 1.69 -7.63 17.12
N SER A 477 0.53 -7.09 17.50
CA SER A 477 0.42 -5.87 18.29
C SER A 477 -0.42 -6.08 19.55
N ARG A 478 -0.03 -5.39 20.62
CA ARG A 478 -0.78 -5.31 21.88
C ARG A 478 -2.15 -4.67 21.69
N ARG A 479 -2.29 -3.81 20.68
CA ARG A 479 -3.56 -3.15 20.33
C ARG A 479 -4.64 -4.16 19.98
N ILE A 480 -4.33 -5.10 19.09
CA ILE A 480 -5.25 -6.16 18.66
C ILE A 480 -5.62 -7.07 19.84
N ASP A 481 -4.67 -7.40 20.71
CA ASP A 481 -4.97 -8.12 21.95
C ASP A 481 -5.95 -7.36 22.85
N ASN A 482 -5.79 -6.04 23.00
CA ASN A 482 -6.69 -5.19 23.79
C ASN A 482 -8.08 -5.09 23.15
N GLN A 483 -8.18 -5.11 21.82
CA GLN A 483 -9.47 -5.16 21.13
C GLN A 483 -10.21 -6.47 21.42
N LEU A 484 -9.50 -7.61 21.44
CA LEU A 484 -10.08 -8.89 21.83
C LEU A 484 -10.59 -8.83 23.28
N ARG A 485 -9.76 -8.36 24.23
CA ARG A 485 -10.20 -8.15 25.64
C ARG A 485 -11.41 -7.21 25.72
N GLY A 486 -11.41 -6.16 24.93
CA GLY A 486 -12.46 -5.15 24.78
C GLY A 486 -13.81 -5.71 24.32
N ARG A 487 -13.88 -6.97 23.87
CA ARG A 487 -15.16 -7.63 23.58
C ARG A 487 -15.98 -7.89 24.85
N SER A 488 -15.34 -8.00 26.00
CA SER A 488 -15.96 -8.20 27.32
C SER A 488 -15.98 -6.93 28.19
N GLY A 489 -16.90 -6.87 29.15
CA GLY A 489 -17.05 -5.80 30.15
C GLY A 489 -17.53 -4.47 29.58
N ARG A 490 -18.48 -4.52 28.63
CA ARG A 490 -19.03 -3.35 27.94
C ARG A 490 -20.08 -2.66 28.81
N GLN A 491 -20.24 -1.34 28.70
CA GLN A 491 -21.22 -0.56 29.50
C GLN A 491 -21.19 -0.87 31.01
N GLY A 492 -20.01 -1.19 31.55
CA GLY A 492 -19.82 -1.52 32.97
C GLY A 492 -20.28 -2.91 33.38
N ASP A 493 -20.59 -3.79 32.42
CA ASP A 493 -20.88 -5.20 32.67
C ASP A 493 -19.69 -5.91 33.33
N PRO A 494 -19.94 -6.94 34.16
CA PRO A 494 -18.89 -7.83 34.62
C PRO A 494 -18.30 -8.60 33.43
N GLY A 495 -17.08 -9.05 33.59
CA GLY A 495 -16.39 -9.79 32.55
C GLY A 495 -14.98 -10.18 32.97
N GLU A 496 -14.42 -11.14 32.26
CA GLU A 496 -13.07 -11.62 32.53
C GLU A 496 -12.32 -11.81 31.21
N SER A 497 -11.01 -11.56 31.19
CA SER A 497 -10.16 -11.88 30.05
C SER A 497 -8.86 -12.55 30.47
N ARG A 498 -8.37 -13.50 29.67
CA ARG A 498 -7.11 -14.21 29.91
C ARG A 498 -6.45 -14.64 28.60
N PHE A 499 -5.11 -14.68 28.58
CA PHE A 499 -4.33 -15.20 27.45
C PHE A 499 -3.59 -16.47 27.86
N TYR A 500 -3.65 -17.48 27.00
CA TYR A 500 -2.94 -18.75 27.08
C TYR A 500 -1.87 -18.75 26.00
N LEU A 501 -0.60 -18.92 26.36
CA LEU A 501 0.53 -18.79 25.46
C LEU A 501 1.41 -20.02 25.52
N SER A 502 2.18 -20.25 24.47
CA SER A 502 3.21 -21.27 24.43
C SER A 502 4.56 -20.70 24.04
N MET A 503 5.62 -21.30 24.59
CA MET A 503 6.98 -21.01 24.17
C MET A 503 7.25 -21.47 22.72
N THR A 504 6.41 -22.33 22.14
CA THR A 504 6.47 -22.74 20.72
C THR A 504 5.60 -21.90 19.78
N ASP A 505 4.85 -20.91 20.28
CA ASP A 505 4.01 -20.05 19.44
C ASP A 505 4.86 -19.22 18.45
N ASP A 506 4.24 -18.78 17.35
CA ASP A 506 4.93 -18.10 16.26
C ASP A 506 5.67 -16.82 16.70
N LEU A 507 5.04 -16.01 17.55
CA LEU A 507 5.66 -14.81 18.12
C LEU A 507 6.93 -15.16 18.91
N MET A 508 6.91 -16.24 19.70
CA MET A 508 8.04 -16.66 20.52
C MET A 508 9.17 -17.25 19.67
N ARG A 509 8.82 -18.00 18.62
CA ARG A 509 9.77 -18.58 17.66
C ARG A 509 10.59 -17.53 16.93
N LEU A 510 9.98 -16.40 16.59
CA LEU A 510 10.63 -15.33 15.82
C LEU A 510 11.69 -14.55 16.63
N PHE A 511 11.56 -14.45 17.97
CA PHE A 511 12.34 -13.48 18.74
C PHE A 511 13.21 -14.04 19.87
N ASN A 512 13.07 -15.30 20.30
CA ASN A 512 13.82 -15.76 21.48
C ASN A 512 14.28 -17.23 21.46
N THR A 513 15.12 -17.59 20.49
CA THR A 513 15.63 -18.98 20.35
C THR A 513 16.61 -19.42 21.44
N SER A 514 17.21 -18.55 22.25
CA SER A 514 18.22 -18.95 23.24
C SER A 514 17.69 -19.06 24.67
N ALA A 515 16.94 -18.06 25.16
CA ALA A 515 16.38 -18.10 26.51
C ALA A 515 15.14 -18.99 26.63
N ALA A 516 14.31 -19.06 25.57
CA ALA A 516 13.17 -19.99 25.55
C ALA A 516 13.65 -21.45 25.51
N ARG A 517 14.68 -21.76 24.72
CA ARG A 517 15.30 -23.10 24.69
C ARG A 517 15.87 -23.51 26.03
N ALA A 518 16.57 -22.62 26.74
CA ALA A 518 17.12 -22.93 28.07
C ALA A 518 16.05 -23.31 29.12
N ILE A 519 14.84 -22.78 28.97
CA ILE A 519 13.68 -23.12 29.82
C ILE A 519 13.00 -24.41 29.33
N MET A 520 12.91 -24.61 28.02
CA MET A 520 12.37 -25.84 27.40
C MET A 520 13.24 -27.07 27.68
N ASP A 521 14.57 -26.91 27.71
CA ASP A 521 15.55 -27.98 27.94
C ASP A 521 15.71 -28.35 29.43
N ASN A 522 14.94 -27.72 30.33
CA ASN A 522 14.94 -28.03 31.76
C ASN A 522 13.89 -29.10 32.07
N ASP A 523 14.34 -30.34 32.27
CA ASP A 523 13.50 -31.51 32.57
C ASP A 523 12.78 -31.47 33.95
N ASN A 524 13.11 -30.50 34.82
CA ASN A 524 12.51 -30.40 36.15
C ASN A 524 11.19 -29.62 36.21
N THR A 525 10.74 -29.02 35.11
CA THR A 525 9.46 -28.29 35.07
C THR A 525 8.38 -29.20 34.49
N PRO A 526 7.29 -29.51 35.24
CA PRO A 526 6.14 -30.23 34.70
C PRO A 526 5.57 -29.49 33.49
N ASP A 527 5.27 -30.22 32.41
CA ASP A 527 4.83 -29.63 31.14
C ASP A 527 3.47 -28.92 31.26
N ASP A 528 2.65 -29.31 32.25
CA ASP A 528 1.31 -28.83 32.59
C ASP A 528 1.28 -27.65 33.58
N LEU A 529 2.42 -27.32 34.21
CA LEU A 529 2.49 -26.19 35.14
C LEU A 529 2.67 -24.87 34.37
N ALA A 530 1.74 -23.93 34.56
CA ALA A 530 1.84 -22.60 33.99
C ALA A 530 3.06 -21.84 34.54
N LEU A 531 3.88 -21.29 33.64
CA LEU A 531 5.05 -20.48 33.97
C LEU A 531 4.63 -19.04 34.28
N GLU A 532 4.16 -18.80 35.49
CA GLU A 532 3.84 -17.45 35.98
C GLU A 532 5.11 -16.73 36.43
N SER A 533 5.90 -16.21 35.48
CA SER A 533 7.10 -15.43 35.77
C SER A 533 7.07 -14.06 35.12
N ARG A 534 7.32 -13.01 35.92
CA ARG A 534 7.48 -11.63 35.44
C ARG A 534 8.53 -11.49 34.33
N ILE A 535 9.53 -12.39 34.31
CA ILE A 535 10.59 -12.42 33.29
C ILE A 535 10.01 -12.83 31.93
N VAL A 536 9.13 -13.83 31.91
CA VAL A 536 8.52 -14.35 30.67
C VAL A 536 7.55 -13.32 30.09
N SER A 537 6.68 -12.72 30.91
CA SER A 537 5.78 -11.64 30.46
C SER A 537 6.55 -10.43 29.93
N GLY A 538 7.72 -10.10 30.53
CA GLY A 538 8.59 -9.04 30.04
C GLY A 538 9.21 -9.36 28.67
N ALA A 539 9.62 -10.61 28.44
CA ALA A 539 10.15 -11.06 27.16
C ALA A 539 9.09 -11.04 26.05
N ILE A 540 7.87 -11.47 26.35
CA ILE A 540 6.72 -11.42 25.41
C ILE A 540 6.43 -9.98 25.00
N ARG A 541 6.36 -9.07 25.99
CA ARG A 541 6.14 -7.63 25.70
C ARG A 541 7.23 -7.07 24.79
N LYS A 542 8.49 -7.41 25.05
CA LYS A 542 9.61 -6.95 24.22
C LYS A 542 9.51 -7.49 22.79
N ALA A 543 9.11 -8.75 22.62
CA ALA A 543 8.89 -9.34 21.30
C ALA A 543 7.77 -8.61 20.53
N GLN A 544 6.61 -8.35 21.17
CA GLN A 544 5.53 -7.58 20.54
C GLN A 544 5.99 -6.17 20.14
N THR A 545 6.64 -5.43 21.03
CA THR A 545 7.15 -4.08 20.71
C THR A 545 8.15 -4.08 19.56
N GLN A 546 8.95 -5.14 19.42
CA GLN A 546 9.87 -5.28 18.29
C GLN A 546 9.13 -5.56 16.97
N VAL A 547 8.07 -6.36 16.99
CA VAL A 547 7.21 -6.58 15.82
C VAL A 547 6.48 -5.29 15.43
N GLU A 548 5.90 -4.58 16.39
CA GLU A 548 5.24 -3.28 16.18
C GLU A 548 6.20 -2.26 15.55
N SER A 549 7.41 -2.13 16.09
CA SER A 549 8.43 -1.22 15.56
C SER A 549 8.82 -1.58 14.12
N ARG A 550 9.00 -2.88 13.83
CA ARG A 550 9.30 -3.35 12.47
C ARG A 550 8.15 -3.05 11.51
N ASN A 551 6.90 -3.28 11.93
CA ASN A 551 5.73 -3.01 11.09
C ASN A 551 5.57 -1.51 10.83
N ALA A 552 5.81 -0.66 11.83
CA ALA A 552 5.83 0.79 11.67
C ALA A 552 6.93 1.27 10.70
N GLU A 553 8.11 0.66 10.74
CA GLU A 553 9.20 0.94 9.80
C GLU A 553 8.84 0.54 8.36
N ILE A 554 8.21 -0.63 8.18
CA ILE A 554 7.70 -1.06 6.86
C ILE A 554 6.72 -0.02 6.31
N ARG A 555 5.73 0.40 7.10
CA ARG A 555 4.75 1.43 6.66
C ARG A 555 5.41 2.76 6.34
N LYS A 556 6.32 3.21 7.19
CA LYS A 556 7.08 4.43 6.97
C LYS A 556 7.86 4.38 5.66
N ASN A 557 8.47 3.23 5.36
CA ASN A 557 9.18 3.03 4.10
C ASN A 557 8.22 2.99 2.91
N VAL A 558 7.10 2.26 3.00
CA VAL A 558 6.06 2.24 1.95
C VAL A 558 5.58 3.66 1.62
N LYS A 559 5.25 4.46 2.64
CA LYS A 559 4.85 5.87 2.46
C LYS A 559 5.97 6.70 1.83
N LYS A 560 7.21 6.64 2.32
CA LYS A 560 8.33 7.43 1.76
C LYS A 560 8.54 7.21 0.26
N TYR A 561 8.45 5.97 -0.21
CA TYR A 561 8.57 5.67 -1.64
C TYR A 561 7.34 6.15 -2.43
N ASP A 562 6.15 6.03 -1.87
CA ASP A 562 4.92 6.55 -2.50
C ASP A 562 4.87 8.08 -2.49
N ASP A 563 5.44 8.79 -1.51
CA ASP A 563 5.46 10.26 -1.47
C ASP A 563 6.14 10.85 -2.72
N VAL A 564 7.21 10.20 -3.19
CA VAL A 564 7.91 10.59 -4.44
C VAL A 564 7.01 10.40 -5.66
N LEU A 565 6.30 9.27 -5.72
CA LEU A 565 5.34 9.00 -6.79
C LEU A 565 4.10 9.88 -6.67
N ASN A 566 3.71 10.28 -5.45
CA ASN A 566 2.52 11.07 -5.18
C ASN A 566 2.65 12.48 -5.76
N GLU A 567 3.81 13.12 -5.59
CA GLU A 567 4.07 14.45 -6.20
C GLU A 567 3.93 14.41 -7.73
N GLN A 568 4.46 13.35 -8.37
CA GLN A 568 4.35 13.15 -9.81
C GLN A 568 2.91 12.84 -10.23
N ARG A 569 2.24 11.96 -9.47
CA ARG A 569 0.85 11.54 -9.68
C ARG A 569 -0.12 12.71 -9.58
N GLU A 570 0.01 13.55 -8.56
CA GLU A 570 -0.85 14.73 -8.38
C GLU A 570 -0.73 15.70 -9.57
N ALA A 571 0.49 15.92 -10.07
CA ALA A 571 0.70 16.75 -11.26
C ALA A 571 0.02 16.16 -12.50
N ILE A 572 0.25 14.87 -12.79
CA ILE A 572 -0.34 14.19 -13.95
C ILE A 572 -1.87 14.10 -13.84
N TYR A 573 -2.41 13.80 -12.67
CA TYR A 573 -3.86 13.67 -12.47
C TYR A 573 -4.57 15.01 -12.55
N LYS A 574 -3.95 16.08 -12.02
CA LYS A 574 -4.48 17.43 -12.18
C LYS A 574 -4.53 17.84 -13.65
N ASP A 575 -3.46 17.59 -14.39
CA ASP A 575 -3.39 17.87 -15.82
C ASP A 575 -4.42 17.06 -16.61
N ARG A 576 -4.52 15.76 -16.32
CA ARG A 576 -5.53 14.89 -16.91
C ARG A 576 -6.94 15.41 -16.66
N ARG A 577 -7.23 15.83 -15.42
CA ARG A 577 -8.56 16.32 -15.03
C ARG A 577 -8.92 17.61 -15.78
N ALA A 578 -7.99 18.55 -15.88
CA ALA A 578 -8.14 19.78 -16.67
C ALA A 578 -8.48 19.49 -18.15
N ILE A 579 -7.75 18.54 -18.76
CA ILE A 579 -8.00 18.08 -20.15
C ILE A 579 -9.41 17.50 -20.30
N LEU A 580 -9.86 16.69 -19.33
CA LEU A 580 -11.17 16.04 -19.35
C LEU A 580 -12.33 17.03 -19.15
N GLU A 581 -12.16 18.03 -18.28
CA GLU A 581 -13.19 19.06 -18.00
C GLU A 581 -13.36 20.07 -19.13
N GLY A 582 -12.49 20.01 -20.13
CA GLY A 582 -12.63 20.74 -21.39
C GLY A 582 -11.95 22.10 -21.39
N ASP A 583 -10.86 22.25 -20.62
CA ASP A 583 -9.96 23.39 -20.75
C ASP A 583 -9.51 23.59 -22.21
N ASP A 584 -9.30 24.85 -22.59
CA ASP A 584 -8.74 25.17 -23.90
C ASP A 584 -7.28 24.70 -23.98
N LEU A 585 -7.05 23.72 -24.84
CA LEU A 585 -5.76 23.07 -25.01
C LEU A 585 -4.87 23.79 -26.03
N ALA A 586 -5.37 24.81 -26.74
CA ALA A 586 -4.63 25.53 -27.78
C ALA A 586 -3.29 26.06 -27.27
N GLU A 587 -3.33 26.88 -26.22
CA GLU A 587 -2.14 27.50 -25.63
C GLU A 587 -1.16 26.44 -25.09
N ARG A 588 -1.71 25.34 -24.57
CA ARG A 588 -0.93 24.25 -23.99
C ARG A 588 -0.23 23.42 -25.07
N VAL A 589 -0.91 23.16 -26.18
CA VAL A 589 -0.33 22.47 -27.35
C VAL A 589 0.74 23.34 -28.01
N GLN A 590 0.52 24.66 -28.13
CA GLN A 590 1.55 25.57 -28.59
C GLN A 590 2.80 25.52 -27.71
N THR A 591 2.63 25.48 -26.38
CA THR A 591 3.75 25.29 -25.44
C THR A 591 4.44 23.92 -25.63
N PHE A 592 3.69 22.88 -26.00
CA PHE A 592 4.26 21.56 -26.31
C PHE A 592 5.09 21.58 -27.59
N ILE A 593 4.63 22.29 -28.62
CA ILE A 593 5.38 22.51 -29.87
C ILE A 593 6.69 23.22 -29.55
N ASP A 594 6.62 24.34 -28.82
CA ASP A 594 7.79 25.12 -28.44
C ASP A 594 8.83 24.28 -27.68
N GLY A 595 8.36 23.49 -26.72
CA GLY A 595 9.22 22.61 -25.91
C GLY A 595 9.81 21.45 -26.72
N ALA A 596 9.02 20.78 -27.55
CA ALA A 596 9.50 19.66 -28.36
C ALA A 596 10.56 20.11 -29.38
N VAL A 597 10.36 21.25 -30.03
CA VAL A 597 11.36 21.82 -30.95
C VAL A 597 12.63 22.21 -30.20
N GLU A 598 12.52 22.86 -29.03
CA GLU A 598 13.69 23.25 -28.22
C GLU A 598 14.46 22.03 -27.72
N ASP A 599 13.78 20.98 -27.27
CA ASP A 599 14.40 19.74 -26.80
C ASP A 599 15.20 19.07 -27.92
N ILE A 600 14.60 18.90 -29.12
CA ILE A 600 15.25 18.26 -30.29
C ILE A 600 16.44 19.11 -30.77
N VAL A 601 16.26 20.41 -30.98
CA VAL A 601 17.33 21.29 -31.46
C VAL A 601 18.46 21.35 -30.45
N THR A 602 18.17 21.48 -29.15
CA THR A 602 19.20 21.52 -28.10
C THR A 602 19.98 20.21 -28.04
N GLN A 603 19.32 19.05 -28.19
CA GLN A 603 19.97 17.75 -28.18
C GLN A 603 20.99 17.61 -29.32
N HIS A 604 20.65 18.04 -30.53
CA HIS A 604 21.53 17.95 -31.71
C HIS A 604 22.55 19.08 -31.82
N THR A 605 22.37 20.18 -31.07
CA THR A 605 23.29 21.34 -31.05
C THR A 605 24.10 21.45 -29.76
N ALA A 606 24.04 20.43 -28.87
CA ALA A 606 24.71 20.44 -27.57
C ALA A 606 26.25 20.41 -27.61
N ALA A 607 26.84 19.95 -28.72
CA ALA A 607 28.28 19.78 -28.87
C ALA A 607 28.79 20.47 -30.14
N GLY A 608 29.81 21.32 -29.99
CA GLY A 608 30.57 21.91 -31.10
C GLY A 608 30.11 23.28 -31.58
N ASP A 609 30.85 23.82 -32.54
CA ASP A 609 30.47 25.02 -33.31
C ASP A 609 29.41 24.63 -34.36
N PRO A 610 28.70 25.59 -35.01
CA PRO A 610 27.65 25.28 -35.99
C PRO A 610 28.08 24.34 -37.14
N ASP A 611 29.37 24.29 -37.44
CA ASP A 611 29.97 23.39 -38.44
C ASP A 611 30.01 21.91 -37.99
N ASP A 612 29.90 21.63 -36.68
CA ASP A 612 29.93 20.29 -36.08
C ASP A 612 28.51 19.71 -35.85
N TRP A 613 27.45 20.49 -36.11
CA TRP A 613 26.08 20.03 -35.92
C TRP A 613 25.70 18.95 -36.92
N ASP A 614 25.01 17.91 -36.43
CA ASP A 614 24.44 16.88 -37.30
C ASP A 614 23.10 17.37 -37.88
N VAL A 615 23.19 18.19 -38.93
CA VAL A 615 22.05 18.79 -39.61
C VAL A 615 21.12 17.74 -40.22
N GLU A 616 21.67 16.62 -40.72
CA GLU A 616 20.88 15.55 -41.34
C GLU A 616 20.02 14.81 -40.32
N SER A 617 20.58 14.48 -39.16
CA SER A 617 19.82 13.87 -38.05
C SER A 617 18.80 14.84 -37.46
N LEU A 618 19.17 16.10 -37.25
CA LEU A 618 18.26 17.14 -36.75
C LEU A 618 17.05 17.33 -37.67
N GLU A 619 17.27 17.45 -38.98
CA GLU A 619 16.19 17.63 -39.94
C GLU A 619 15.30 16.38 -40.05
N THR A 620 15.89 15.19 -39.91
CA THR A 620 15.14 13.92 -39.91
C THR A 620 14.19 13.83 -38.72
N ASP A 621 14.64 14.20 -37.52
CA ASP A 621 13.82 14.16 -36.31
C ASP A 621 12.72 15.24 -36.35
N LEU A 622 13.04 16.45 -36.83
CA LEU A 622 12.04 17.53 -37.00
C LEU A 622 10.97 17.18 -38.05
N LYS A 623 11.35 16.55 -39.16
CA LYS A 623 10.39 16.07 -40.20
C LYS A 623 9.46 14.97 -39.68
N GLN A 624 9.88 14.19 -38.67
CA GLN A 624 8.98 13.23 -38.01
C GLN A 624 7.96 13.93 -37.12
N LEU A 625 8.32 15.09 -36.55
CA LEU A 625 7.45 15.86 -35.67
C LEU A 625 6.35 16.61 -36.44
N PHE A 626 6.70 17.33 -37.51
CA PHE A 626 5.75 18.12 -38.28
C PHE A 626 6.19 18.27 -39.76
N PRO A 627 5.26 18.60 -40.68
CA PRO A 627 5.59 18.82 -42.08
C PRO A 627 6.34 20.15 -42.27
N MET A 628 7.65 20.11 -42.06
CA MET A 628 8.56 21.24 -42.16
C MET A 628 8.56 21.87 -43.55
N THR A 629 8.53 23.20 -43.63
CA THR A 629 8.55 23.95 -44.89
C THR A 629 9.87 24.67 -45.16
N VAL A 630 10.67 24.90 -44.13
CA VAL A 630 12.01 25.50 -44.22
C VAL A 630 13.05 24.44 -43.91
N THR A 631 14.17 24.39 -44.64
CA THR A 631 15.26 23.45 -44.31
C THR A 631 16.27 24.10 -43.36
N ILE A 632 16.94 23.30 -42.53
CA ILE A 632 17.95 23.82 -41.59
C ILE A 632 19.14 24.46 -42.36
N GLU A 633 19.46 23.94 -43.54
CA GLU A 633 20.48 24.50 -44.43
C GLU A 633 20.13 25.92 -44.89
N GLU A 634 18.87 26.18 -45.24
CA GLU A 634 18.39 27.52 -45.61
C GLU A 634 18.52 28.52 -44.44
N ILE A 635 18.22 28.07 -43.21
CA ILE A 635 18.35 28.90 -42.00
C ILE A 635 19.83 29.28 -41.76
N ILE A 636 20.74 28.32 -41.94
CA ILE A 636 22.20 28.52 -41.80
C ILE A 636 22.74 29.45 -42.88
N GLU A 637 22.27 29.33 -44.12
CA GLU A 637 22.65 30.21 -45.23
C GLU A 637 22.17 31.66 -45.03
N GLU A 638 20.95 31.85 -44.49
CA GLU A 638 20.36 33.18 -44.29
C GLU A 638 21.05 33.99 -43.18
N HIS A 639 21.41 33.34 -42.08
CA HIS A 639 22.11 33.97 -40.95
C HIS A 639 23.64 34.00 -41.13
N GLY A 640 24.16 33.16 -42.02
CA GLY A 640 25.58 32.95 -42.28
C GLY A 640 26.21 31.92 -41.33
N ALA A 641 26.90 30.92 -41.89
CA ALA A 641 27.43 29.74 -41.17
C ALA A 641 28.21 30.03 -39.87
N SER A 642 28.88 31.18 -39.77
CA SER A 642 29.68 31.57 -38.60
C SER A 642 28.95 32.44 -37.55
N HIS A 643 27.66 32.73 -37.74
CA HIS A 643 26.86 33.59 -36.85
C HIS A 643 25.54 32.98 -36.37
N VAL A 644 25.17 31.79 -36.87
CA VAL A 644 23.96 31.08 -36.44
C VAL A 644 24.17 30.53 -35.03
N SER A 645 23.31 30.91 -34.10
CA SER A 645 23.23 30.28 -32.79
C SER A 645 22.14 29.20 -32.78
N SER A 646 22.23 28.26 -31.84
CA SER A 646 21.18 27.24 -31.66
C SER A 646 19.82 27.88 -31.37
N GLN A 647 19.83 29.05 -30.72
CA GLN A 647 18.63 29.80 -30.39
C GLN A 647 17.96 30.41 -31.63
N ASP A 648 18.73 30.83 -32.63
CA ASP A 648 18.17 31.33 -33.91
C ASP A 648 17.48 30.19 -34.67
N VAL A 649 18.08 28.98 -34.67
CA VAL A 649 17.45 27.78 -35.25
C VAL A 649 16.16 27.42 -34.51
N VAL A 650 16.14 27.49 -33.17
CA VAL A 650 14.93 27.24 -32.38
C VAL A 650 13.83 28.23 -32.73
N GLU A 651 14.12 29.52 -32.86
CA GLU A 651 13.12 30.56 -33.16
C GLU A 651 12.49 30.37 -34.54
N GLU A 652 13.30 30.13 -35.58
CA GLU A 652 12.82 29.93 -36.95
C GLU A 652 12.01 28.62 -37.09
N VAL A 653 12.50 27.52 -36.52
CA VAL A 653 11.79 26.23 -36.57
C VAL A 653 10.48 26.29 -35.77
N ARG A 654 10.44 27.00 -34.63
CA ARG A 654 9.19 27.25 -33.89
C ARG A 654 8.19 28.00 -34.74
N ALA A 655 8.61 29.06 -35.43
CA ALA A 655 7.72 29.83 -36.29
C ALA A 655 7.11 28.97 -37.40
N ASP A 656 7.91 28.11 -38.04
CA ASP A 656 7.44 27.16 -39.06
C ASP A 656 6.47 26.12 -38.46
N ALA A 657 6.78 25.58 -37.28
CA ALA A 657 5.91 24.61 -36.60
C ALA A 657 4.55 25.20 -36.20
N HIS A 658 4.50 26.45 -35.72
CA HIS A 658 3.25 27.17 -35.44
C HIS A 658 2.45 27.41 -36.72
N LEU A 659 3.10 27.79 -37.82
CA LEU A 659 2.44 27.95 -39.11
C LEU A 659 1.85 26.62 -39.63
N ALA A 660 2.56 25.51 -39.43
CA ALA A 660 2.06 24.18 -39.76
C ALA A 660 0.83 23.81 -38.92
N TYR A 661 0.84 24.14 -37.63
CA TYR A 661 -0.31 23.96 -36.73
C TYR A 661 -1.52 24.79 -37.17
N GLU A 662 -1.34 26.07 -37.49
CA GLU A 662 -2.43 26.94 -37.97
C GLU A 662 -3.07 26.39 -39.25
N LYS A 663 -2.26 26.00 -40.24
CA LYS A 663 -2.76 25.35 -41.48
C LYS A 663 -3.53 24.06 -41.18
N ARG A 664 -3.08 23.31 -40.19
CA ARG A 664 -3.72 22.07 -39.74
C ARG A 664 -5.09 22.35 -39.12
N GLU A 665 -5.18 23.36 -38.27
CA GLU A 665 -6.42 23.82 -37.66
C GLU A 665 -7.41 24.36 -38.72
N GLU A 666 -6.95 25.13 -39.71
CA GLU A 666 -7.77 25.59 -40.83
C GLU A 666 -8.37 24.43 -41.64
N THR A 667 -7.62 23.33 -41.79
CA THR A 667 -8.04 22.17 -42.57
C THR A 667 -9.10 21.32 -41.85
N LEU A 668 -8.97 21.17 -40.52
CA LEU A 668 -9.85 20.35 -39.70
C LEU A 668 -11.05 21.12 -39.14
N GLY A 669 -10.89 22.44 -38.96
CA GLY A 669 -11.81 23.30 -38.21
C GLY A 669 -11.51 23.30 -36.71
N GLU A 670 -11.79 24.42 -36.05
CA GLU A 670 -11.48 24.67 -34.63
C GLU A 670 -12.04 23.58 -33.71
N GLU A 671 -13.35 23.29 -33.78
CA GLU A 671 -14.02 22.33 -32.88
C GLU A 671 -13.49 20.89 -33.04
N ALA A 672 -13.17 20.46 -34.26
CA ALA A 672 -12.59 19.15 -34.52
C ALA A 672 -11.13 19.06 -34.04
N THR A 673 -10.38 20.17 -34.14
CA THR A 673 -8.99 20.26 -33.68
C THR A 673 -8.91 20.17 -32.16
N ARG A 674 -9.77 20.89 -31.42
CA ARG A 674 -9.83 20.80 -29.95
C ARG A 674 -10.17 19.39 -29.45
N GLU A 675 -11.11 18.69 -30.11
CA GLU A 675 -11.42 17.30 -29.75
C GLU A 675 -10.26 16.34 -30.08
N LEU A 676 -9.55 16.58 -31.19
CA LEU A 676 -8.35 15.82 -31.54
C LEU A 676 -7.24 16.01 -30.49
N GLU A 677 -6.93 17.25 -30.12
CA GLU A 677 -5.97 17.60 -29.07
C GLU A 677 -6.27 16.88 -27.78
N ARG A 678 -7.52 16.97 -27.30
CA ARG A 678 -7.96 16.31 -26.08
C ARG A 678 -7.68 14.81 -26.13
N ARG A 679 -8.10 14.13 -27.19
CA ARG A 679 -7.93 12.66 -27.31
C ARG A 679 -6.48 12.24 -27.42
N VAL A 680 -5.71 12.92 -28.26
CA VAL A 680 -4.30 12.60 -28.49
C VAL A 680 -3.50 12.82 -27.20
N VAL A 681 -3.61 13.99 -26.58
CA VAL A 681 -2.86 14.32 -25.37
C VAL A 681 -3.23 13.36 -24.23
N LEU A 682 -4.53 13.09 -24.02
CA LEU A 682 -4.98 12.17 -22.97
C LEU A 682 -4.43 10.75 -23.18
N GLN A 683 -4.47 10.24 -24.41
CA GLN A 683 -3.97 8.91 -24.75
C GLN A 683 -2.44 8.79 -24.59
N VAL A 684 -1.69 9.82 -25.01
CA VAL A 684 -0.23 9.86 -24.88
C VAL A 684 0.16 9.92 -23.40
N ILE A 685 -0.48 10.78 -22.61
CA ILE A 685 -0.27 10.86 -21.15
C ILE A 685 -0.54 9.50 -20.50
N ASP A 686 -1.69 8.87 -20.78
CA ASP A 686 -2.05 7.58 -20.19
C ASP A 686 -1.05 6.46 -20.48
N ARG A 687 -0.53 6.44 -21.71
CA ARG A 687 0.43 5.43 -22.11
C ARG A 687 1.78 5.67 -21.47
N LYS A 688 2.32 6.89 -21.58
CA LYS A 688 3.63 7.27 -21.02
C LYS A 688 3.65 7.18 -19.49
N TRP A 689 2.57 7.58 -18.83
CA TRP A 689 2.43 7.44 -17.38
C TRP A 689 2.45 5.98 -16.93
N ARG A 690 1.77 5.09 -17.67
CA ARG A 690 1.77 3.66 -17.36
C ARG A 690 3.14 3.02 -17.56
N ASP A 691 3.84 3.40 -18.64
CA ASP A 691 5.20 2.96 -18.89
C ASP A 691 6.13 3.43 -17.76
N HIS A 692 6.01 4.70 -17.34
CA HIS A 692 6.73 5.26 -16.19
C HIS A 692 6.43 4.51 -14.89
N LEU A 693 5.17 4.18 -14.58
CA LEU A 693 4.83 3.39 -13.40
C LEU A 693 5.50 2.00 -13.41
N TYR A 694 5.59 1.36 -14.57
CA TYR A 694 6.29 0.09 -14.72
C TYR A 694 7.80 0.22 -14.47
N GLU A 695 8.41 1.27 -15.01
CA GLU A 695 9.84 1.55 -14.80
C GLU A 695 10.13 1.94 -13.34
N MET A 696 9.24 2.70 -12.70
CA MET A 696 9.35 3.08 -11.29
C MET A 696 9.22 1.87 -10.35
N ASP A 697 8.33 0.92 -10.65
CA ASP A 697 8.26 -0.36 -9.95
C ASP A 697 9.59 -1.13 -10.09
N SER A 698 10.14 -1.17 -11.30
CA SER A 698 11.44 -1.81 -11.57
C SER A 698 12.60 -1.13 -10.84
N LEU A 699 12.61 0.21 -10.81
CA LEU A 699 13.60 1.01 -10.10
C LEU A 699 13.54 0.75 -8.59
N LYS A 700 12.33 0.73 -8.02
CA LYS A 700 12.10 0.45 -6.60
C LYS A 700 12.65 -0.91 -6.19
N ASP A 701 12.46 -1.94 -7.02
CA ASP A 701 12.99 -3.28 -6.74
C ASP A 701 14.53 -3.35 -6.92
N GLY A 702 15.10 -2.59 -7.86
CA GLY A 702 16.54 -2.53 -8.12
C GLY A 702 17.37 -1.71 -7.12
N ILE A 703 16.77 -0.68 -6.49
CA ILE A 703 17.52 0.30 -5.69
C ILE A 703 18.10 -0.27 -4.39
N GLY A 704 17.50 -1.35 -3.87
CA GLY A 704 17.97 -2.03 -2.66
C GLY A 704 19.41 -2.55 -2.76
N LEU A 705 19.88 -2.88 -3.98
CA LEU A 705 21.25 -3.33 -4.23
C LEU A 705 22.28 -2.18 -4.11
N ARG A 706 21.85 -0.94 -4.32
CA ARG A 706 22.73 0.25 -4.25
C ARG A 706 23.03 0.68 -2.83
N ALA A 707 22.26 0.21 -1.85
CA ALA A 707 22.56 0.36 -0.42
C ALA A 707 23.95 -0.20 -0.05
N MET A 708 24.50 -1.13 -0.86
CA MET A 708 25.84 -1.68 -0.65
C MET A 708 26.96 -0.64 -0.83
N ALA A 709 26.71 0.48 -1.52
CA ALA A 709 27.67 1.55 -1.77
C ALA A 709 27.60 2.72 -0.76
N GLN A 710 26.99 2.52 0.42
CA GLN A 710 26.80 3.56 1.46
C GLN A 710 26.03 4.82 1.01
N ARG A 711 25.31 4.78 -0.11
CA ARG A 711 24.39 5.84 -0.53
C ARG A 711 22.99 5.54 0.01
N ASN A 712 22.25 6.59 0.37
CA ASN A 712 20.87 6.46 0.84
C ASN A 712 19.97 6.05 -0.36
N PRO A 713 19.34 4.86 -0.34
CA PRO A 713 18.53 4.38 -1.47
C PRO A 713 17.36 5.32 -1.83
N LEU A 714 16.75 5.97 -0.84
CA LEU A 714 15.61 6.87 -1.07
C LEU A 714 16.02 8.10 -1.87
N VAL A 715 17.21 8.65 -1.60
CA VAL A 715 17.72 9.85 -2.31
C VAL A 715 18.05 9.52 -3.76
N GLU A 716 18.63 8.35 -4.00
CA GLU A 716 18.90 7.87 -5.37
C GLU A 716 17.58 7.57 -6.11
N TYR A 717 16.59 7.00 -5.42
CA TYR A 717 15.24 6.77 -5.98
C TYR A 717 14.55 8.09 -6.35
N GLN A 718 14.65 9.11 -5.50
CA GLN A 718 14.13 10.45 -5.79
C GLN A 718 14.82 11.09 -7.00
N ARG A 719 16.16 11.02 -7.07
CA ARG A 719 16.91 11.61 -8.18
C ARG A 719 16.55 10.94 -9.51
N GLU A 720 16.65 9.62 -9.56
CA GLU A 720 16.41 8.87 -10.80
C GLU A 720 14.95 8.86 -11.20
N GLY A 721 14.04 8.74 -10.22
CA GLY A 721 12.61 8.86 -10.48
C GLY A 721 12.20 10.24 -10.99
N TYR A 722 12.88 11.31 -10.58
CA TYR A 722 12.65 12.65 -11.11
C TYR A 722 13.21 12.82 -12.53
N GLU A 723 14.40 12.29 -12.81
CA GLU A 723 14.99 12.30 -14.15
C GLU A 723 14.13 11.53 -15.16
N MET A 724 13.66 10.33 -14.79
CA MET A 724 12.70 9.55 -15.58
C MET A 724 11.38 10.29 -15.79
N TYR A 725 10.87 10.99 -14.76
CA TYR A 725 9.67 11.81 -14.87
C TYR A 725 9.85 12.97 -15.87
N GLN A 726 11.01 13.65 -15.88
CA GLN A 726 11.30 14.70 -16.86
C GLN A 726 11.38 14.13 -18.29
N GLN A 727 12.03 12.97 -18.46
CA GLN A 727 12.08 12.28 -19.76
C GLN A 727 10.69 11.87 -20.24
N MET A 728 9.85 11.36 -19.34
CA MET A 728 8.46 11.04 -19.63
C MET A 728 7.69 12.30 -20.10
N LEU A 729 7.85 13.43 -19.40
CA LEU A 729 7.21 14.70 -19.80
C LEU A 729 7.68 15.18 -21.18
N GLY A 730 8.98 15.12 -21.47
CA GLY A 730 9.52 15.43 -22.80
C GLY A 730 8.93 14.53 -23.88
N GLY A 731 8.93 13.21 -23.62
CA GLY A 731 8.34 12.23 -24.54
C GLY A 731 6.82 12.36 -24.71
N ILE A 732 6.10 12.91 -23.73
CA ILE A 732 4.67 13.25 -23.89
C ILE A 732 4.52 14.42 -24.87
N ARG A 733 5.33 15.48 -24.74
CA ARG A 733 5.26 16.65 -25.64
C ARG A 733 5.54 16.26 -27.08
N GLU A 734 6.66 15.60 -27.31
CA GLU A 734 7.12 15.20 -28.65
C GLU A 734 6.09 14.29 -29.33
N GLU A 735 5.64 13.25 -28.63
CA GLU A 735 4.69 12.30 -29.21
C GLU A 735 3.29 12.89 -29.41
N ALA A 736 2.83 13.75 -28.49
CA ALA A 736 1.56 14.44 -28.66
C ALA A 736 1.57 15.35 -29.90
N VAL A 737 2.64 16.16 -30.08
CA VAL A 737 2.79 17.03 -31.26
C VAL A 737 2.88 16.20 -32.53
N GLY A 738 3.71 15.14 -32.54
CA GLY A 738 3.86 14.25 -33.70
C GLY A 738 2.53 13.61 -34.14
N PHE A 739 1.70 13.15 -33.20
CA PHE A 739 0.36 12.67 -33.53
C PHE A 739 -0.56 13.79 -34.01
N LEU A 740 -0.55 14.96 -33.38
CA LEU A 740 -1.44 16.05 -33.79
C LEU A 740 -1.21 16.51 -35.23
N MET A 741 0.07 16.58 -35.63
CA MET A 741 0.47 17.03 -36.96
C MET A 741 0.24 15.97 -38.05
N ASN A 742 0.49 14.69 -37.74
CA ASN A 742 0.61 13.65 -38.77
C ASN A 742 -0.58 12.66 -38.86
N LEU A 743 -1.47 12.62 -37.86
CA LEU A 743 -2.52 11.63 -37.81
C LEU A 743 -3.61 11.87 -38.89
N ASP A 744 -3.93 10.88 -39.71
CA ASP A 744 -5.03 11.01 -40.67
C ASP A 744 -6.39 11.00 -39.94
N VAL A 745 -7.10 12.12 -40.00
CA VAL A 745 -8.37 12.34 -39.29
C VAL A 745 -9.54 12.36 -40.27
N GLN A 746 -10.56 11.54 -40.01
CA GLN A 746 -11.86 11.65 -40.66
C GLN A 746 -12.85 12.32 -39.70
N VAL A 747 -13.41 13.45 -40.13
CA VAL A 747 -14.43 14.19 -39.41
C VAL A 747 -15.81 13.72 -39.87
N SER A 748 -16.64 13.25 -38.94
CA SER A 748 -18.02 12.83 -39.21
C SER A 748 -18.99 13.53 -38.26
N GLU A 749 -20.08 14.07 -38.81
CA GLU A 749 -21.20 14.63 -38.04
C GLU A 749 -22.19 13.51 -37.70
N VAL A 750 -22.49 13.32 -36.42
CA VAL A 750 -23.50 12.36 -35.96
C VAL A 750 -24.67 13.12 -35.34
N GLU A 751 -25.89 12.86 -35.82
CA GLU A 751 -27.11 13.33 -35.17
C GLU A 751 -27.51 12.33 -34.06
N ASP A 752 -27.60 12.80 -32.82
CA ASP A 752 -28.08 11.99 -31.70
C ASP A 752 -29.54 11.59 -31.90
N GLY A 753 -29.83 10.29 -31.75
CA GLY A 753 -31.13 9.66 -32.00
C GLY A 753 -32.27 10.03 -31.04
N GLU A 754 -32.07 11.02 -30.15
CA GLU A 754 -33.08 11.48 -29.18
C GLU A 754 -33.34 12.99 -29.28
N GLY A 755 -33.81 13.46 -30.43
CA GLY A 755 -34.62 14.70 -30.56
C GLY A 755 -34.03 16.03 -30.04
N GLY A 756 -32.77 16.07 -29.61
CA GLY A 756 -32.06 17.23 -29.13
C GLY A 756 -30.86 17.51 -30.02
N THR A 757 -30.83 18.70 -30.62
CA THR A 757 -29.76 19.16 -31.51
C THR A 757 -28.47 19.43 -30.72
N LYS A 758 -27.71 18.37 -30.42
CA LYS A 758 -26.27 18.49 -30.16
C LYS A 758 -25.52 17.91 -31.36
N ARG A 759 -24.82 18.76 -32.10
CA ARG A 759 -23.82 18.31 -33.08
C ARG A 759 -22.68 17.71 -32.27
N GLN A 760 -22.43 16.41 -32.38
CA GLN A 760 -21.20 15.80 -31.90
C GLN A 760 -20.29 15.53 -33.09
N ILE A 761 -19.13 16.20 -33.11
CA ILE A 761 -18.07 15.90 -34.07
C ILE A 761 -17.37 14.62 -33.61
N ARG A 762 -17.45 13.56 -34.42
CA ARG A 762 -16.74 12.32 -34.15
C ARG A 762 -15.48 12.24 -34.99
N VAL A 763 -14.35 12.48 -34.34
CA VAL A 763 -13.01 12.24 -34.87
C VAL A 763 -12.69 10.75 -34.81
N GLN A 764 -12.45 10.13 -35.96
CA GLN A 764 -11.94 8.75 -36.05
C GLN A 764 -10.54 8.77 -36.67
N ALA A 765 -9.60 8.09 -36.00
CA ALA A 765 -8.24 7.93 -36.50
C ALA A 765 -7.67 6.56 -36.12
N LYS A 766 -6.89 5.99 -37.04
CA LYS A 766 -6.25 4.69 -36.90
C LYS A 766 -5.15 4.79 -35.82
N GLY A 767 -5.26 4.02 -34.74
CA GLY A 767 -4.31 4.06 -33.61
C GLY A 767 -4.85 4.73 -32.34
N LEU A 768 -6.02 5.39 -32.41
CA LEU A 768 -6.74 5.92 -31.24
C LEU A 768 -7.84 4.96 -30.70
N GLU A 769 -7.87 3.71 -31.14
CA GLU A 769 -8.88 2.73 -30.71
C GLU A 769 -8.59 2.21 -29.30
N GLN A 770 -9.40 2.62 -28.32
CA GLN A 770 -9.33 2.06 -26.96
C GLN A 770 -9.84 0.62 -26.93
N SER A 771 -8.99 -0.30 -26.48
CA SER A 771 -9.39 -1.68 -26.17
C SER A 771 -10.25 -1.70 -24.90
N ALA A 772 -11.56 -1.60 -25.06
CA ALA A 772 -12.56 -1.51 -23.99
C ALA A 772 -12.73 -2.79 -23.13
N ASN A 773 -11.88 -3.81 -23.26
CA ASN A 773 -12.01 -5.09 -22.55
C ASN A 773 -10.66 -5.61 -22.05
N GLN A 774 -9.96 -4.83 -21.22
CA GLN A 774 -8.83 -5.36 -20.46
C GLN A 774 -9.33 -5.99 -19.16
N LYS A 775 -8.93 -7.22 -18.88
CA LYS A 775 -9.17 -7.87 -17.59
C LYS A 775 -8.24 -7.24 -16.55
N LEU A 776 -8.79 -6.51 -15.60
CA LEU A 776 -8.02 -5.88 -14.53
C LEU A 776 -7.95 -6.80 -13.31
N ASN A 777 -6.89 -6.63 -12.53
CA ASN A 777 -6.74 -7.23 -11.21
C ASN A 777 -6.54 -6.10 -10.19
N TYR A 778 -7.18 -6.24 -9.04
CA TYR A 778 -7.17 -5.26 -7.97
C TYR A 778 -6.47 -5.87 -6.76
N SER A 779 -5.40 -5.25 -6.27
CA SER A 779 -4.65 -5.70 -5.09
C SER A 779 -4.81 -4.72 -3.95
N ALA A 780 -5.25 -5.21 -2.79
CA ALA A 780 -5.45 -4.42 -1.57
C ALA A 780 -5.26 -5.29 -0.31
N ALA A 781 -5.31 -4.70 0.88
CA ALA A 781 -5.38 -5.46 2.12
C ALA A 781 -6.81 -5.99 2.37
N ASP A 782 -6.92 -7.19 2.93
CA ASP A 782 -8.17 -7.76 3.46
C ASP A 782 -8.45 -7.22 4.88
N ASP A 783 -9.62 -7.53 5.43
CA ASP A 783 -10.04 -7.17 6.80
C ASP A 783 -9.05 -7.63 7.91
N GLN A 784 -8.11 -8.53 7.59
CA GLN A 784 -7.09 -9.04 8.50
C GLN A 784 -5.72 -8.38 8.25
N GLY A 785 -5.65 -7.41 7.33
CA GLY A 785 -4.45 -6.68 6.95
C GLY A 785 -3.49 -7.49 6.06
N ASN A 786 -3.95 -8.57 5.41
CA ASN A 786 -3.16 -9.36 4.47
C ASN A 786 -3.47 -8.97 3.02
N VAL A 787 -2.48 -9.03 2.13
CA VAL A 787 -2.74 -8.75 0.71
C VAL A 787 -3.70 -9.75 0.09
N GLN A 788 -4.69 -9.24 -0.65
CA GLN A 788 -5.67 -9.98 -1.43
C GLN A 788 -5.80 -9.38 -2.84
N VAL A 789 -5.91 -10.26 -3.85
CA VAL A 789 -6.14 -9.84 -5.24
C VAL A 789 -7.51 -10.31 -5.72
N THR A 790 -8.29 -9.39 -6.31
CA THR A 790 -9.64 -9.63 -6.87
C THR A 790 -9.72 -9.26 -8.36
N ASP A 791 -10.69 -9.82 -9.07
CA ASP A 791 -11.04 -9.44 -10.44
C ASP A 791 -12.10 -8.32 -10.49
N ASP A 792 -12.48 -7.89 -11.71
CA ASP A 792 -13.53 -6.88 -11.96
C ASP A 792 -14.90 -7.20 -11.32
N GLN A 793 -15.15 -8.47 -10.95
CA GLN A 793 -16.38 -8.92 -10.30
C GLN A 793 -16.22 -9.14 -8.79
N GLY A 794 -15.10 -8.70 -8.21
CA GLY A 794 -14.79 -8.87 -6.79
C GLY A 794 -14.42 -10.31 -6.40
N ARG A 795 -14.16 -11.21 -7.36
CA ARG A 795 -13.83 -12.61 -7.05
C ARG A 795 -12.35 -12.75 -6.74
N VAL A 796 -12.05 -13.48 -5.67
CA VAL A 796 -10.69 -13.68 -5.18
C VAL A 796 -9.87 -14.53 -6.14
N ASN A 797 -8.77 -13.98 -6.62
CA ASN A 797 -7.80 -14.70 -7.43
C ASN A 797 -6.70 -15.30 -6.53
N ALA A 798 -6.94 -16.51 -6.01
CA ALA A 798 -6.02 -17.17 -5.07
C ALA A 798 -4.58 -17.35 -5.61
N GLY A 799 -4.39 -17.40 -6.94
CA GLY A 799 -3.07 -17.45 -7.56
C GLY A 799 -2.35 -16.10 -7.46
N ALA A 800 -3.03 -15.02 -7.83
CA ALA A 800 -2.51 -13.65 -7.78
C ALA A 800 -2.35 -13.13 -6.33
N THR A 801 -3.27 -13.45 -5.43
CA THR A 801 -3.17 -13.14 -3.99
C THR A 801 -1.85 -13.66 -3.40
N ARG A 802 -1.51 -14.91 -3.67
CA ARG A 802 -0.25 -15.53 -3.19
C ARG A 802 1.00 -14.97 -3.87
N ALA A 803 0.87 -14.39 -5.06
CA ALA A 803 1.95 -13.66 -5.70
C ALA A 803 2.16 -12.32 -4.98
N ALA A 804 1.09 -11.57 -4.72
CA ALA A 804 1.14 -10.27 -4.06
C ALA A 804 1.69 -10.35 -2.62
N ILE A 805 1.23 -11.32 -1.80
CA ILE A 805 1.77 -11.56 -0.44
C ILE A 805 3.29 -11.78 -0.46
N ARG A 806 3.81 -12.48 -1.47
CA ARG A 806 5.27 -12.72 -1.59
C ARG A 806 6.06 -11.47 -1.98
N ARG A 807 5.45 -10.55 -2.74
CA ARG A 807 6.03 -9.24 -3.09
C ARG A 807 6.18 -8.36 -1.84
N GLU A 808 5.18 -8.35 -0.97
CA GLU A 808 5.23 -7.59 0.29
C GLU A 808 6.31 -8.14 1.25
N MET A 809 6.42 -9.48 1.33
CA MET A 809 7.44 -10.15 2.17
C MET A 809 8.88 -9.96 1.67
N SER A 810 9.12 -9.88 0.35
CA SER A 810 10.46 -9.60 -0.21
C SER A 810 10.87 -8.14 0.02
N GLN A 811 9.93 -7.20 -0.11
CA GLN A 811 10.16 -5.77 0.14
C GLN A 811 10.47 -5.49 1.62
N GLY A 812 9.76 -6.14 2.55
CA GLY A 812 10.01 -5.99 3.99
C GLY A 812 11.32 -6.62 4.48
N THR A 813 11.83 -7.66 3.80
CA THR A 813 13.11 -8.31 4.18
C THR A 813 14.33 -7.62 3.59
N ALA A 814 14.24 -7.03 2.39
CA ALA A 814 15.35 -6.32 1.76
C ALA A 814 15.72 -5.01 2.48
N SER A 815 14.74 -4.22 2.95
CA SER A 815 15.01 -2.96 3.67
C SER A 815 15.53 -3.21 5.10
N ALA A 816 14.91 -4.15 5.84
CA ALA A 816 15.31 -4.48 7.20
C ALA A 816 16.75 -5.05 7.29
N PHE A 817 17.19 -5.79 6.27
CA PHE A 817 18.59 -6.25 6.18
C PHE A 817 19.59 -5.13 5.86
N ALA A 818 19.15 -4.08 5.16
CA ALA A 818 19.99 -2.92 4.85
C ALA A 818 20.16 -1.98 6.06
N GLU A 819 19.08 -1.74 6.82
CA GLU A 819 19.10 -0.89 8.02
C GLU A 819 19.77 -1.58 9.22
N ALA A 820 19.61 -2.90 9.39
CA ALA A 820 20.35 -3.68 10.40
C ALA A 820 21.87 -3.67 10.21
N ARG A 821 22.37 -3.32 9.00
CA ARG A 821 23.80 -3.07 8.75
C ARG A 821 24.25 -1.66 9.12
N GLY A 822 23.33 -0.68 9.15
CA GLY A 822 23.60 0.72 9.47
C GLY A 822 23.68 1.02 10.96
N GLU A 823 23.00 0.24 11.81
CA GLU A 823 22.91 0.47 13.26
C GLU A 823 23.80 -0.42 14.14
N ALA A 824 24.94 -0.90 13.62
CA ALA A 824 25.97 -1.46 14.50
C ALA A 824 26.80 -0.31 15.10
N PRO A 825 26.69 0.00 16.42
CA PRO A 825 27.57 1.00 17.02
C PRO A 825 29.01 0.50 16.95
N ALA A 826 29.91 1.37 16.50
CA ALA A 826 31.36 1.16 16.50
C ALA A 826 31.87 1.04 17.95
N ALA A 827 31.76 -0.15 18.54
CA ALA A 827 32.43 -0.49 19.78
C ALA A 827 33.85 -0.98 19.47
N ALA A 828 34.82 -0.23 19.99
CA ALA A 828 36.25 -0.44 19.83
C ALA A 828 36.70 -1.90 20.08
N SER A 829 37.27 -2.53 19.05
CA SER A 829 37.98 -3.80 19.18
C SER A 829 39.39 -3.57 19.76
N THR A 830 39.51 -3.65 21.08
CA THR A 830 40.77 -4.06 21.72
C THR A 830 40.51 -5.33 22.52
N ALA A 831 40.46 -6.46 21.82
CA ALA A 831 40.60 -7.77 22.46
C ALA A 831 41.39 -8.68 21.52
N ALA A 832 42.56 -9.04 22.01
CA ALA A 832 43.56 -9.83 21.32
C ALA A 832 43.04 -11.21 20.91
N SER A 833 43.58 -11.67 19.79
CA SER A 833 43.53 -13.02 19.24
C SER A 833 43.56 -14.14 20.28
N ALA A 834 42.57 -15.03 20.25
CA ALA A 834 42.68 -16.39 20.78
C ALA A 834 42.51 -17.39 19.62
N LYS A 835 43.61 -18.08 19.27
CA LYS A 835 43.65 -19.23 18.36
C LYS A 835 43.36 -20.54 19.14
N PRO A 836 42.95 -21.62 18.45
CA PRO A 836 42.22 -22.73 19.04
C PRO A 836 43.11 -23.73 19.81
N ALA A 837 42.51 -24.36 20.82
CA ALA A 837 43.13 -25.42 21.62
C ALA A 837 43.35 -26.70 20.79
N SER A 838 44.59 -27.19 20.81
CA SER A 838 44.97 -28.56 20.43
C SER A 838 45.29 -29.37 21.69
N ARG A 839 45.07 -30.69 21.60
CA ARG A 839 45.20 -31.71 22.68
C ARG A 839 46.64 -31.89 23.20
N PRO A 840 46.84 -32.56 24.36
CA PRO A 840 47.90 -32.24 25.32
C PRO A 840 49.13 -33.17 25.24
N ALA A 841 50.26 -32.75 25.84
CA ALA A 841 51.05 -33.44 26.90
C ALA A 841 52.44 -32.74 27.08
N PRO A 842 53.31 -33.09 28.05
CA PRO A 842 53.55 -32.26 29.23
C PRO A 842 55.03 -31.84 29.43
N LYS A 843 55.30 -30.88 30.32
CA LYS A 843 56.37 -30.87 31.37
C LYS A 843 56.80 -29.45 31.76
N GLY A 844 56.74 -29.18 33.07
CA GLY A 844 57.84 -28.67 33.90
C GLY A 844 58.38 -27.24 33.71
N GLY A 845 58.33 -26.46 34.81
CA GLY A 845 59.50 -25.68 35.23
C GLY A 845 59.45 -24.14 35.15
N ALA A 846 59.00 -23.52 36.25
CA ALA A 846 59.67 -22.42 36.96
C ALA A 846 60.17 -21.13 36.24
N LYS A 847 59.52 -20.00 36.63
CA LYS A 847 60.10 -18.78 37.28
C LYS A 847 61.26 -18.02 36.60
N LYS A 848 61.04 -16.72 36.30
CA LYS A 848 61.45 -15.49 37.06
C LYS A 848 61.96 -14.29 36.21
N HIS A 849 61.44 -13.09 36.56
CA HIS A 849 62.10 -11.75 36.65
C HIS A 849 62.77 -11.12 35.40
N SER A 850 62.93 -9.80 35.20
CA SER A 850 62.55 -8.56 35.91
C SER A 850 62.97 -7.36 35.04
N ALA A 851 62.08 -6.37 34.94
CA ALA A 851 62.27 -4.92 35.16
C ALA A 851 63.51 -4.14 34.61
N SER A 852 63.17 -3.07 33.88
CA SER A 852 63.48 -1.65 34.18
C SER A 852 64.36 -0.82 33.20
N LYS A 853 63.72 0.28 32.74
CA LYS A 853 64.16 1.70 32.66
C LYS A 853 65.15 2.20 31.59
N LYS A 854 64.63 3.21 30.83
CA LYS A 854 65.14 4.59 30.51
C LYS A 854 66.54 4.71 29.87
N SER A 855 66.90 5.64 28.96
CA SER A 855 66.28 6.83 28.36
C SER A 855 67.23 7.46 27.31
N LYS A 856 66.63 8.08 26.28
CA LYS A 856 66.93 9.40 25.64
C LYS A 856 68.12 9.66 24.68
N SER A 857 67.75 10.49 23.68
CA SER A 857 68.49 11.42 22.79
C SER A 857 69.34 10.83 21.66
N GLY A 858 69.33 11.30 20.41
CA GLY A 858 68.63 12.41 19.76
C GLY A 858 69.55 13.04 18.69
N ASN A 859 69.06 13.33 17.48
CA ASN A 859 69.44 14.53 16.70
C ASN A 859 68.54 14.72 15.45
N PRO A 860 68.27 15.96 14.99
CA PRO A 860 67.32 16.28 13.91
C PRO A 860 67.97 16.92 12.65
N ALA A 861 67.23 16.97 11.53
CA ALA A 861 67.31 18.08 10.55
C ALA A 861 66.19 18.04 9.47
N LYS A 862 65.57 19.23 9.29
CA LYS A 862 64.99 19.85 8.07
C LYS A 862 63.51 19.61 7.64
N THR A 863 62.74 20.69 7.91
CA THR A 863 61.89 21.52 7.00
C THR A 863 60.51 21.06 6.53
N GLY A 864 59.52 21.91 6.80
CA GLY A 864 58.26 22.04 6.04
C GLY A 864 57.03 22.26 6.92
N ALA A 865 56.60 23.51 7.11
CA ALA A 865 55.41 23.89 7.89
C ALA A 865 54.35 24.53 6.98
N ALA A 866 53.11 24.06 7.07
CA ALA A 866 51.81 24.75 6.90
C ALA A 866 50.72 23.66 6.99
N GLY A 867 49.66 23.71 7.78
CA GLY A 867 48.94 24.84 8.36
C GLY A 867 47.46 24.66 8.03
N GLY A 868 46.82 23.63 8.60
CA GLY A 868 45.41 23.28 8.38
C GLY A 868 44.46 24.18 9.16
N ARG A 869 43.38 24.62 8.49
CA ARG A 869 42.31 25.48 9.03
C ARG A 869 41.45 24.76 10.07
N SER A 870 40.93 25.51 11.03
CA SER A 870 40.14 24.98 12.15
C SER A 870 38.66 24.84 11.81
N ALA A 871 37.97 23.93 12.51
CA ALA A 871 36.56 23.58 12.34
C ALA A 871 35.56 24.75 12.47
N ALA A 872 35.99 25.91 12.98
CA ALA A 872 35.15 27.11 13.05
C ALA A 872 34.96 27.81 11.69
N ASP A 873 35.88 27.62 10.75
CA ASP A 873 35.78 28.21 9.40
C ASP A 873 34.79 27.43 8.52
N LEU A 874 34.70 26.10 8.70
CA LEU A 874 33.75 25.23 7.99
C LEU A 874 32.28 25.49 8.40
N ALA A 875 32.03 25.89 9.65
CA ALA A 875 30.69 26.22 10.13
C ALA A 875 30.16 27.57 9.60
N ARG A 876 31.04 28.47 9.14
CA ARG A 876 30.67 29.75 8.52
C ARG A 876 30.39 29.66 7.02
N GLU A 877 30.84 28.58 6.37
CA GLU A 877 30.55 28.32 4.95
C GLU A 877 29.17 27.66 4.76
N GLN A 878 28.76 26.78 5.68
CA GLN A 878 27.43 26.16 5.65
C GLN A 878 26.28 27.16 5.90
N SER A 879 26.51 28.23 6.66
CA SER A 879 25.50 29.28 6.86
C SER A 879 25.39 30.26 5.69
N ARG A 880 26.42 30.37 4.84
CA ARG A 880 26.39 31.16 3.59
C ARG A 880 25.76 30.39 2.43
N ALA A 881 25.88 29.06 2.39
CA ALA A 881 25.21 28.21 1.41
C ALA A 881 23.67 28.22 1.55
N ASN A 882 23.15 28.41 2.76
CA ASN A 882 21.69 28.50 3.02
C ASN A 882 21.07 29.88 2.73
N ALA A 883 21.87 30.91 2.46
CA ALA A 883 21.39 32.26 2.12
C ALA A 883 21.36 32.54 0.60
N ALA A 884 21.87 31.63 -0.24
CA ALA A 884 21.94 31.79 -1.70
C ALA A 884 20.82 31.05 -2.46
N LYS A 885 19.92 30.32 -1.78
CA LYS A 885 18.78 29.59 -2.36
C LYS A 885 17.53 30.44 -2.59
N LYS A 886 17.68 31.73 -2.90
CA LYS A 886 16.55 32.66 -3.06
C LYS A 886 16.69 33.63 -4.24
N THR A 887 17.06 33.11 -5.42
CA THR A 887 16.76 33.76 -6.71
C THR A 887 17.12 32.81 -7.86
N GLN A 888 16.13 32.05 -8.32
CA GLN A 888 16.00 31.57 -9.69
C GLN A 888 14.57 31.05 -9.81
N VAL A 889 13.72 31.87 -10.44
CA VAL A 889 12.33 31.56 -10.76
C VAL A 889 12.32 31.28 -12.26
N GLY A 890 12.16 30.00 -12.61
CA GLY A 890 11.84 29.54 -13.96
C GLY A 890 10.34 29.33 -14.09
N THR A 891 9.79 29.77 -15.21
CA THR A 891 8.38 29.87 -15.59
C THR A 891 7.70 28.51 -15.77
N PHE A 892 6.82 28.14 -14.83
CA PHE A 892 5.63 27.30 -15.05
C PHE A 892 4.64 27.56 -13.89
N GLY A 893 3.41 27.99 -14.23
CA GLY A 893 2.27 28.07 -13.29
C GLY A 893 1.97 29.46 -12.69
N GLN A 894 0.79 30.00 -12.99
CA GLN A 894 0.34 31.37 -12.69
C GLN A 894 0.17 31.75 -11.20
N GLN A 895 0.23 33.06 -11.02
CA GLN A 895 0.12 33.87 -9.81
C GLN A 895 -1.20 33.69 -9.04
N THR A 896 -1.10 33.37 -7.75
CA THR A 896 -2.12 33.76 -6.77
C THR A 896 -1.60 34.94 -5.95
N LYS A 897 -2.22 36.11 -6.11
CA LYS A 897 -1.95 37.32 -5.31
C LYS A 897 -2.17 37.03 -3.82
N PRO A 898 -1.23 37.36 -2.91
CA PRO A 898 -1.51 37.36 -1.49
C PRO A 898 -2.36 38.58 -1.10
N LYS A 899 -3.48 38.34 -0.42
CA LYS A 899 -4.30 39.37 0.25
C LYS A 899 -3.43 40.20 1.23
N PRO A 900 -3.63 41.52 1.35
CA PRO A 900 -2.84 42.36 2.22
C PRO A 900 -3.16 42.09 3.70
N LYS A 901 -2.11 41.97 4.52
CA LYS A 901 -2.21 41.98 5.99
C LYS A 901 -2.60 43.37 6.47
N GLU A 902 -3.79 43.49 7.06
CA GLU A 902 -4.16 44.65 7.86
C GLU A 902 -3.29 44.73 9.11
N SER A 903 -2.65 45.88 9.27
CA SER A 903 -1.94 46.31 10.46
C SER A 903 -2.94 46.72 11.55
N GLY A 904 -3.16 45.86 12.54
CA GLY A 904 -3.86 46.21 13.77
C GLY A 904 -2.95 46.95 14.75
N SER A 905 -2.96 48.28 14.69
CA SER A 905 -2.54 49.15 15.79
C SER A 905 -3.71 49.41 16.73
N GLY A 906 -3.58 49.12 18.02
CA GLY A 906 -4.60 49.45 19.02
C GLY A 906 -4.16 49.18 20.44
N GLN A 907 -3.64 50.22 21.10
CA GLN A 907 -3.43 50.34 22.54
C GLN A 907 -4.76 50.32 23.32
N LYS A 908 -4.69 49.87 24.59
CA LYS A 908 -5.44 50.31 25.81
C LYS A 908 -6.98 50.37 25.71
N ASP A 909 -7.77 49.77 26.58
CA ASP A 909 -7.72 49.57 28.04
C ASP A 909 -8.33 48.22 28.45
#